data_AF-A0A0F6MT11-F1
#
_entry.id   AF-A0A0F6MT11-F1
#
_cell.length_a   1.000
_cell.length_b   1.000
_cell.length_c   1.000
_cell.angle_alpha   90.00
_cell.angle_beta   90.00
_cell.angle_gamma   90.00
#
_symmetry.space_group_name_H-M   'P 1'
#
loop_
_entity.id
_entity.type
_entity.pdbx_description
1 polymer ?
#
loop_
_entity_poly.entity_id
_entity_poly.type
_entity_poly.pdbx_seq_one_letter_code
_entity_poly.pdbx_strand_id
1 'polypeptide(L)'
;MLDSIIKILFGSKHERDIKAMLPILHKINEKEAWALSLSEEEFKAKTDEFRERYQKGESLDSFIPEAFALAREAARRILGERPYDVQILGSLVLHSGKIVEMKTGEGKTLMSVAAAYLNSLTGKGVHIVTVNDYLAERDADWMRPVYSYLGVSVGVILSNMENDARRIEYNCDITYGTNNEFGFDYLRDNMQMRLKDKTQREFSFAIVDEIDSILIDEARTPLIISGAAEDDTMRFFEVDRLIGQLKEVEKNPETGEYPNELEGEEVIGDYTIDEKSKRVSFTDSGMLHIQDILQRQGLIKSGNLFDEENFEYIHYFTQSVRAHILFHIDVDYVIQDGQVQIVDEFTGRVLEGRRYSDGLHQAIEAKEHIKIAQRNRTLATITFQNFFRMYDKLSGMTGTADTEAVEFTKIYNLDVVVIPTNLPVARKDEHDVIYLNENDKFEALCTEISEAYKRGQPVLVGTVSIEKSELISKLLTKRGVRHEVLNAKNHEREALIIAEAGAKGSVTIATNMAGRGTDIKLGGSPEMRAKKRTGTNPNPDYYEKVLAEEYAKWQSDYNEVKELGGLYVIGTERHESRRIDNQLRGRSGRQGDPGRSKFFLSLDDDLMRLFGGENLKNVMSKIGMRAGEPIEHPWINKSIEKAQTKVENRNFDIRKHLLEYDDVLNEQRSFIYEQRNAILADENLIERIYATLEEFISEKFDEYSSSSKAEKEEKARLIKDIFREKFSYTLTEEDFANIDKKNHEEEINEFVEHFTKELKEKEALAGKENLNMFIRYQYLQAIDKKWLDHLENLESLREAVYLRSYGQKNPLTEYKLEGFDIFYSMLDDIRIEIASRLVRVQISTEEEAHASRQMRSIQGNAQHNSMGSFSGSGQGMGPTALSSRSRPENVQVVRTVPKVGRNDPCPCGSGKKYKHCCGKNG
;
A
#
# COMPACT_ATOMS: atom_id res chain seq x y z
N MET A 1 32.51 -20.93 17.59
CA MET A 1 33.24 -22.22 17.61
C MET A 1 32.34 -23.39 17.21
N LEU A 2 31.15 -23.56 17.80
CA LEU A 2 30.17 -24.59 17.40
C LEU A 2 29.74 -24.47 15.92
N ASP A 3 29.43 -23.26 15.44
CA ASP A 3 29.05 -23.04 14.02
C ASP A 3 30.16 -23.40 13.04
N SER A 4 31.42 -23.14 13.41
CA SER A 4 32.59 -23.45 12.57
C SER A 4 32.78 -24.96 12.42
N ILE A 5 32.56 -25.73 13.50
CA ILE A 5 32.65 -27.20 13.50
C ILE A 5 31.51 -27.82 12.70
N ILE A 6 30.28 -27.32 12.87
CA ILE A 6 29.09 -27.75 12.11
C ILE A 6 29.27 -27.46 10.61
N LYS A 7 29.85 -26.30 10.25
CA LYS A 7 30.14 -25.93 8.86
C LYS A 7 31.19 -26.84 8.21
N ILE A 8 32.19 -27.30 8.97
CA ILE A 8 33.24 -28.22 8.47
C ILE A 8 32.70 -29.65 8.29
N LEU A 9 31.85 -30.14 9.22
CA LEU A 9 31.33 -31.51 9.18
C LEU A 9 30.17 -31.72 8.21
N PHE A 10 29.29 -30.73 8.06
CA PHE A 10 28.03 -30.87 7.30
C PHE A 10 27.90 -29.86 6.14
N GLY A 11 28.92 -29.04 5.89
CA GLY A 11 28.84 -27.93 4.94
C GLY A 11 28.04 -26.74 5.46
N SER A 12 28.02 -25.65 4.69
CA SER A 12 27.18 -24.47 4.97
C SER A 12 25.68 -24.77 4.79
N LYS A 13 24.78 -23.94 5.36
CA LYS A 13 23.32 -24.05 5.14
C LYS A 13 23.01 -24.12 3.64
N HIS A 14 23.60 -23.21 2.86
CA HIS A 14 23.41 -23.14 1.41
C HIS A 14 23.83 -24.43 0.68
N GLU A 15 24.98 -25.02 1.03
CA GLU A 15 25.44 -26.26 0.41
C GLU A 15 24.47 -27.43 0.65
N ARG A 16 23.88 -27.50 1.86
CA ARG A 16 22.89 -28.53 2.19
C ARG A 16 21.59 -28.33 1.42
N ASP A 17 21.11 -27.08 1.34
CA ASP A 17 19.88 -26.74 0.62
C ASP A 17 20.00 -27.13 -0.86
N ILE A 18 21.12 -26.78 -1.51
CA ILE A 18 21.38 -27.17 -2.90
C ILE A 18 21.47 -28.69 -3.04
N LYS A 19 22.23 -29.37 -2.16
CA LYS A 19 22.42 -30.83 -2.22
C LYS A 19 21.11 -31.60 -2.08
N ALA A 20 20.14 -31.09 -1.33
CA ALA A 20 18.82 -31.68 -1.21
C ALA A 20 18.00 -31.62 -2.52
N MET A 21 18.21 -30.58 -3.33
CA MET A 21 17.46 -30.37 -4.59
C MET A 21 18.10 -31.04 -5.82
N LEU A 22 19.42 -31.32 -5.79
CA LEU A 22 20.13 -31.93 -6.92
C LEU A 22 19.48 -33.22 -7.45
N PRO A 23 19.01 -34.18 -6.62
CA PRO A 23 18.34 -35.38 -7.13
C PRO A 23 17.06 -35.08 -7.93
N ILE A 24 16.31 -34.04 -7.54
CA ILE A 24 15.08 -33.62 -8.25
C ILE A 24 15.46 -32.95 -9.58
N LEU A 25 16.48 -32.08 -9.57
CA LEU A 25 17.03 -31.47 -10.79
C LEU A 25 17.46 -32.54 -11.80
N HIS A 26 18.15 -33.60 -11.36
CA HIS A 26 18.56 -34.70 -12.25
C HIS A 26 17.35 -35.41 -12.87
N LYS A 27 16.29 -35.69 -12.10
CA LYS A 27 15.04 -36.25 -12.64
C LYS A 27 14.37 -35.33 -13.66
N ILE A 28 14.37 -34.01 -13.43
CA ILE A 28 13.86 -33.03 -14.40
C ILE A 28 14.69 -33.10 -15.70
N ASN A 29 16.02 -33.14 -15.59
CA ASN A 29 16.91 -33.23 -16.75
C ASN A 29 16.71 -34.54 -17.53
N GLU A 30 16.43 -35.66 -16.85
CA GLU A 30 16.11 -36.94 -17.51
C GLU A 30 14.81 -36.89 -18.34
N LYS A 31 13.84 -36.05 -17.94
CA LYS A 31 12.57 -35.85 -18.65
C LYS A 31 12.67 -34.91 -19.85
N GLU A 32 13.83 -34.29 -20.09
CA GLU A 32 14.04 -33.34 -21.19
C GLU A 32 13.84 -34.00 -22.57
N ALA A 33 14.35 -35.22 -22.77
CA ALA A 33 14.16 -35.97 -24.01
C ALA A 33 12.68 -36.33 -24.28
N TRP A 34 11.93 -36.61 -23.20
CA TRP A 34 10.49 -36.84 -23.28
C TRP A 34 9.75 -35.56 -23.69
N ALA A 35 10.00 -34.43 -23.01
CA ALA A 35 9.36 -33.16 -23.34
C ALA A 35 9.67 -32.70 -24.79
N LEU A 36 10.91 -32.90 -25.24
CA LEU A 36 11.33 -32.62 -26.62
C LEU A 36 10.56 -33.43 -27.67
N SER A 37 10.15 -34.66 -27.34
CA SER A 37 9.44 -35.55 -28.26
C SER A 37 7.96 -35.18 -28.47
N LEU A 38 7.39 -34.31 -27.62
CA LEU A 38 5.99 -33.94 -27.67
C LEU A 38 5.70 -32.93 -28.79
N SER A 39 4.57 -33.12 -29.47
CA SER A 39 3.92 -32.17 -30.37
C SER A 39 3.30 -31.00 -29.60
N GLU A 40 2.92 -29.92 -30.29
CA GLU A 40 2.32 -28.73 -29.65
C GLU A 40 0.98 -29.05 -28.96
N GLU A 41 0.14 -29.86 -29.58
CA GLU A 41 -1.16 -30.24 -29.03
C GLU A 41 -1.03 -31.06 -27.74
N GLU A 42 0.06 -31.83 -27.60
CA GLU A 42 0.32 -32.65 -26.43
C GLU A 42 0.70 -31.84 -25.18
N PHE A 43 1.20 -30.60 -25.32
CA PHE A 43 1.52 -29.76 -24.15
C PHE A 43 0.25 -29.42 -23.36
N LYS A 44 -0.81 -28.99 -24.07
CA LYS A 44 -2.10 -28.66 -23.45
C LYS A 44 -2.76 -29.91 -22.88
N ALA A 45 -2.72 -31.02 -23.61
CA ALA A 45 -3.24 -32.30 -23.13
C ALA A 45 -2.54 -32.78 -21.84
N LYS A 46 -1.23 -32.55 -21.71
CA LYS A 46 -0.48 -32.87 -20.48
C LYS A 46 -0.85 -31.96 -19.32
N THR A 47 -1.05 -30.67 -19.56
CA THR A 47 -1.56 -29.75 -18.54
C THR A 47 -2.92 -30.19 -18.00
N ASP A 48 -3.83 -30.61 -18.89
CA ASP A 48 -5.15 -31.12 -18.48
C ASP A 48 -5.04 -32.45 -17.70
N GLU A 49 -4.14 -33.35 -18.11
CA GLU A 49 -3.81 -34.57 -17.37
C GLU A 49 -3.30 -34.26 -15.95
N PHE A 50 -2.41 -33.27 -15.80
CA PHE A 50 -1.90 -32.89 -14.47
C PHE A 50 -2.98 -32.26 -13.58
N ARG A 51 -3.87 -31.43 -14.14
CA ARG A 51 -5.04 -30.90 -13.43
C ARG A 51 -5.95 -32.04 -12.94
N GLU A 52 -6.23 -33.02 -13.79
CA GLU A 52 -7.05 -34.19 -13.42
C GLU A 52 -6.38 -35.04 -12.32
N ARG A 53 -5.06 -35.26 -12.40
CA ARG A 53 -4.28 -35.97 -11.38
C ARG A 53 -4.32 -35.26 -10.02
N TYR A 54 -4.18 -33.94 -10.02
CA TYR A 54 -4.30 -33.14 -8.79
C TYR A 54 -5.72 -33.23 -8.20
N GLN A 55 -6.76 -33.13 -9.02
CA GLN A 55 -8.16 -33.29 -8.59
C GLN A 55 -8.46 -34.69 -8.02
N LYS A 56 -7.74 -35.73 -8.46
CA LYS A 56 -7.80 -37.09 -7.90
C LYS A 56 -7.04 -37.24 -6.57
N GLY A 57 -6.42 -36.18 -6.05
CA GLY A 57 -5.73 -36.14 -4.76
C GLY A 57 -4.22 -36.37 -4.82
N GLU A 58 -3.63 -36.38 -6.02
CA GLU A 58 -2.17 -36.47 -6.16
C GLU A 58 -1.50 -35.13 -5.81
N SER A 59 -0.41 -35.16 -5.04
CA SER A 59 0.33 -33.93 -4.68
C SER A 59 1.05 -33.33 -5.89
N LEU A 60 1.14 -31.99 -5.96
CA LEU A 60 1.94 -31.27 -6.98
C LEU A 60 3.38 -31.77 -7.05
N ASP A 61 3.96 -32.14 -5.89
CA ASP A 61 5.35 -32.58 -5.78
C ASP A 61 5.66 -33.83 -6.59
N SER A 62 4.66 -34.70 -6.78
CA SER A 62 4.80 -36.00 -7.41
C SER A 62 5.15 -35.92 -8.90
N PHE A 63 4.73 -34.85 -9.58
CA PHE A 63 4.92 -34.63 -11.01
C PHE A 63 5.73 -33.36 -11.32
N ILE A 64 6.47 -32.83 -10.34
CA ILE A 64 7.49 -31.79 -10.56
C ILE A 64 8.41 -32.13 -11.74
N PRO A 65 8.98 -33.36 -11.85
CA PRO A 65 9.90 -33.68 -12.94
C PRO A 65 9.31 -33.47 -14.33
N GLU A 66 8.07 -33.94 -14.54
CA GLU A 66 7.36 -33.78 -15.80
C GLU A 66 6.95 -32.33 -16.04
N ALA A 67 6.31 -31.67 -15.06
CA ALA A 67 5.81 -30.32 -15.21
C ALA A 67 6.93 -29.29 -15.47
N PHE A 68 8.06 -29.41 -14.77
CA PHE A 68 9.19 -28.50 -14.95
C PHE A 68 9.92 -28.76 -16.26
N ALA A 69 10.04 -30.02 -16.70
CA ALA A 69 10.58 -30.34 -18.02
C ALA A 69 9.70 -29.78 -19.14
N LEU A 70 8.37 -29.85 -18.99
CA LEU A 70 7.41 -29.30 -19.94
C LEU A 70 7.51 -27.77 -20.02
N ALA A 71 7.53 -27.09 -18.87
CA ALA A 71 7.70 -25.63 -18.81
C ALA A 71 9.05 -25.17 -19.39
N ARG A 72 10.13 -25.92 -19.11
CA ARG A 72 11.46 -25.65 -19.67
C ARG A 72 11.47 -25.77 -21.20
N GLU A 73 10.85 -26.80 -21.74
CA GLU A 73 10.78 -27.01 -23.19
C GLU A 73 9.86 -25.99 -23.87
N ALA A 74 8.75 -25.59 -23.24
CA ALA A 74 7.90 -24.51 -23.73
C ALA A 74 8.67 -23.19 -23.84
N ALA A 75 9.45 -22.83 -22.81
CA ALA A 75 10.31 -21.65 -22.84
C ALA A 75 11.35 -21.73 -23.98
N ARG A 76 11.97 -22.91 -24.19
CA ARG A 76 12.90 -23.10 -25.30
C ARG A 76 12.25 -22.88 -26.66
N ARG A 77 11.06 -23.45 -26.89
CA ARG A 77 10.38 -23.35 -28.20
C ARG A 77 9.90 -21.94 -28.50
N ILE A 78 9.40 -21.24 -27.49
CA ILE A 78 8.74 -19.94 -27.64
C ILE A 78 9.73 -18.77 -27.55
N LEU A 79 10.68 -18.82 -26.61
CA LEU A 79 11.65 -17.75 -26.39
C LEU A 79 13.02 -18.03 -27.01
N GLY A 80 13.28 -19.27 -27.45
CA GLY A 80 14.61 -19.71 -27.88
C GLY A 80 15.58 -19.94 -26.72
N GLU A 81 15.13 -19.79 -25.47
CA GLU A 81 15.96 -19.87 -24.27
C GLU A 81 15.65 -21.15 -23.48
N ARG A 82 16.66 -21.98 -23.24
CA ARG A 82 16.55 -23.13 -22.32
C ARG A 82 16.81 -22.62 -20.89
N PRO A 83 15.84 -22.69 -19.96
CA PRO A 83 16.13 -22.41 -18.56
C PRO A 83 17.32 -23.21 -18.03
N TYR A 84 18.27 -22.53 -17.39
CA TYR A 84 19.47 -23.12 -16.81
C TYR A 84 19.14 -23.99 -15.59
N ASP A 85 20.07 -24.87 -15.24
CA ASP A 85 19.93 -25.74 -14.08
C ASP A 85 19.81 -24.92 -12.79
N VAL A 86 20.53 -23.79 -12.67
CA VAL A 86 20.40 -22.86 -11.54
C VAL A 86 19.03 -22.17 -11.49
N GLN A 87 18.44 -21.87 -12.65
CA GLN A 87 17.09 -21.30 -12.70
C GLN A 87 16.08 -22.35 -12.22
N ILE A 88 16.23 -23.61 -12.63
CA ILE A 88 15.32 -24.68 -12.24
C ILE A 88 15.43 -24.99 -10.74
N LEU A 89 16.63 -24.91 -10.16
CA LEU A 89 16.79 -24.92 -8.70
C LEU A 89 16.06 -23.76 -8.03
N GLY A 90 16.13 -22.55 -8.60
CA GLY A 90 15.34 -21.40 -8.15
C GLY A 90 13.84 -21.68 -8.17
N SER A 91 13.31 -22.27 -9.26
CA SER A 91 11.89 -22.61 -9.36
C SER A 91 11.45 -23.63 -8.29
N LEU A 92 12.31 -24.59 -7.94
CA LEU A 92 12.04 -25.55 -6.86
C LEU A 92 11.93 -24.85 -5.50
N VAL A 93 12.81 -23.89 -5.23
CA VAL A 93 12.77 -23.07 -4.00
C VAL A 93 11.49 -22.23 -3.94
N LEU A 94 11.12 -21.55 -5.03
CA LEU A 94 9.87 -20.78 -5.09
C LEU A 94 8.65 -21.66 -4.80
N HIS A 95 8.57 -22.84 -5.45
CA HIS A 95 7.49 -23.78 -5.22
C HIS A 95 7.41 -24.27 -3.77
N SER A 96 8.55 -24.34 -3.07
CA SER A 96 8.65 -24.74 -1.68
C SER A 96 8.23 -23.65 -0.67
N GLY A 97 7.79 -22.47 -1.14
CA GLY A 97 7.40 -21.36 -0.25
C GLY A 97 8.59 -20.67 0.42
N LYS A 98 9.70 -20.50 -0.32
CA LYS A 98 10.94 -19.91 0.17
C LYS A 98 11.41 -18.75 -0.70
N ILE A 99 12.40 -18.02 -0.21
CA ILE A 99 13.02 -16.91 -0.93
C ILE A 99 14.24 -17.40 -1.70
N VAL A 100 14.28 -17.09 -2.99
CA VAL A 100 15.44 -17.29 -3.85
C VAL A 100 16.32 -16.05 -3.83
N GLU A 101 17.55 -16.18 -3.36
CA GLU A 101 18.59 -15.23 -3.72
C GLU A 101 19.29 -15.69 -4.99
N MET A 102 19.12 -14.92 -6.07
CA MET A 102 19.77 -15.13 -7.36
C MET A 102 20.22 -13.79 -7.92
N LYS A 103 21.53 -13.69 -8.25
CA LYS A 103 22.14 -12.44 -8.69
C LYS A 103 21.46 -11.87 -9.95
N THR A 104 21.53 -10.55 -10.10
CA THR A 104 20.87 -9.86 -11.22
C THR A 104 21.47 -10.31 -12.56
N GLY A 105 20.63 -10.54 -13.57
CA GLY A 105 21.05 -11.07 -14.87
C GLY A 105 21.14 -12.60 -14.96
N GLU A 106 20.75 -13.34 -13.92
CA GLU A 106 20.58 -14.80 -13.98
C GLU A 106 19.21 -15.24 -14.52
N GLY A 107 18.34 -14.28 -14.90
CA GLY A 107 17.02 -14.56 -15.49
C GLY A 107 15.94 -14.92 -14.46
N LYS A 108 15.71 -14.05 -13.48
CA LYS A 108 14.68 -14.23 -12.43
C LYS A 108 13.27 -14.40 -12.99
N THR A 109 12.89 -13.59 -13.99
CA THR A 109 11.57 -13.65 -14.63
C THR A 109 11.33 -15.00 -15.30
N LEU A 110 12.31 -15.53 -16.05
CA LEU A 110 12.20 -16.85 -16.67
C LEU A 110 12.24 -17.98 -15.62
N MET A 111 13.00 -17.80 -14.54
CA MET A 111 13.09 -18.75 -13.44
C MET A 111 11.74 -18.97 -12.74
N SER A 112 10.90 -17.94 -12.60
CA SER A 112 9.61 -18.10 -11.91
C SER A 112 8.60 -18.93 -12.70
N VAL A 113 8.76 -19.08 -14.02
CA VAL A 113 7.79 -19.70 -14.93
C VAL A 113 7.41 -21.11 -14.52
N ALA A 114 8.39 -21.97 -14.23
CA ALA A 114 8.10 -23.38 -13.88
C ALA A 114 7.35 -23.50 -12.54
N ALA A 115 7.69 -22.66 -11.56
CA ALA A 115 7.02 -22.64 -10.27
C ALA A 115 5.58 -22.10 -10.38
N ALA A 116 5.38 -21.01 -11.12
CA ALA A 116 4.06 -20.44 -11.38
C ALA A 116 3.18 -21.41 -12.17
N TYR A 117 3.71 -22.04 -13.23
CA TYR A 117 3.00 -23.06 -14.00
C TYR A 117 2.51 -24.20 -13.11
N LEU A 118 3.40 -24.83 -12.33
CA LEU A 118 3.03 -25.96 -11.49
C LEU A 118 1.94 -25.60 -10.46
N ASN A 119 2.06 -24.46 -9.79
CA ASN A 119 1.08 -24.04 -8.78
C ASN A 119 -0.24 -23.56 -9.40
N SER A 120 -0.23 -23.10 -10.65
CA SER A 120 -1.45 -22.72 -11.38
C SER A 120 -2.37 -23.91 -11.67
N LEU A 121 -1.82 -25.14 -11.70
CA LEU A 121 -2.59 -26.38 -11.95
C LEU A 121 -3.62 -26.68 -10.86
N THR A 122 -3.54 -26.01 -9.72
CA THR A 122 -4.55 -26.10 -8.65
C THR A 122 -5.89 -25.47 -9.04
N GLY A 123 -5.91 -24.57 -10.02
CA GLY A 123 -7.10 -23.78 -10.41
C GLY A 123 -7.45 -22.65 -9.42
N LYS A 124 -6.69 -22.51 -8.33
CA LYS A 124 -6.91 -21.50 -7.28
C LYS A 124 -6.26 -20.16 -7.58
N GLY A 125 -5.30 -20.16 -8.51
CA GLY A 125 -4.59 -18.97 -8.93
C GLY A 125 -3.19 -18.78 -8.39
N VAL A 126 -2.37 -18.06 -9.17
CA VAL A 126 -1.05 -17.61 -8.76
C VAL A 126 -0.92 -16.11 -8.98
N HIS A 127 -0.54 -15.36 -7.95
CA HIS A 127 -0.23 -13.94 -8.07
C HIS A 127 1.28 -13.74 -8.20
N ILE A 128 1.71 -13.05 -9.25
CA ILE A 128 3.10 -12.64 -9.44
C ILE A 128 3.17 -11.14 -9.20
N VAL A 129 3.86 -10.76 -8.11
CA VAL A 129 3.93 -9.37 -7.67
C VAL A 129 5.23 -8.75 -8.14
N THR A 130 5.14 -7.59 -8.77
CA THR A 130 6.27 -6.77 -9.22
C THR A 130 6.24 -5.39 -8.57
N VAL A 131 7.30 -4.61 -8.76
CA VAL A 131 7.48 -3.30 -8.11
C VAL A 131 6.63 -2.19 -8.77
N ASN A 132 6.26 -2.32 -10.04
CA ASN A 132 5.48 -1.30 -10.75
C ASN A 132 4.68 -1.88 -11.93
N ASP A 133 3.66 -1.14 -12.36
CA ASP A 133 2.73 -1.53 -13.43
C ASP A 133 3.45 -1.87 -14.75
N TYR A 134 4.50 -1.12 -15.10
CA TYR A 134 5.29 -1.38 -16.32
C TYR A 134 5.96 -2.76 -16.29
N LEU A 135 6.55 -3.16 -15.16
CA LEU A 135 7.15 -4.49 -15.01
C LEU A 135 6.09 -5.59 -15.00
N ALA A 136 4.95 -5.35 -14.36
CA ALA A 136 3.83 -6.30 -14.36
C ALA A 136 3.33 -6.56 -15.80
N GLU A 137 3.08 -5.50 -16.56
CA GLU A 137 2.62 -5.58 -17.96
C GLU A 137 3.67 -6.23 -18.86
N ARG A 138 4.93 -5.77 -18.78
CA ARG A 138 6.03 -6.30 -19.57
C ARG A 138 6.24 -7.80 -19.32
N ASP A 139 6.28 -8.22 -18.06
CA ASP A 139 6.59 -9.61 -17.71
C ASP A 139 5.40 -10.54 -18.00
N ALA A 140 4.17 -10.05 -17.80
CA ALA A 140 2.97 -10.74 -18.25
C ALA A 140 3.00 -10.94 -19.77
N ASP A 141 3.23 -9.89 -20.55
CA ASP A 141 3.27 -9.95 -22.01
C ASP A 141 4.41 -10.82 -22.54
N TRP A 142 5.58 -10.76 -21.89
CA TRP A 142 6.74 -11.53 -22.28
C TRP A 142 6.57 -13.03 -22.00
N MET A 143 5.98 -13.40 -20.86
CA MET A 143 5.79 -14.80 -20.47
C MET A 143 4.46 -15.39 -20.95
N ARG A 144 3.46 -14.58 -21.31
CA ARG A 144 2.13 -15.03 -21.79
C ARG A 144 2.22 -16.04 -22.94
N PRO A 145 3.08 -15.87 -23.97
CA PRO A 145 3.23 -16.87 -25.03
C PRO A 145 3.65 -18.25 -24.50
N VAL A 146 4.54 -18.30 -23.51
CA VAL A 146 5.02 -19.57 -22.90
C VAL A 146 3.89 -20.25 -22.12
N TYR A 147 3.17 -19.51 -21.27
CA TYR A 147 2.04 -20.05 -20.52
C TYR A 147 0.88 -20.46 -21.44
N SER A 148 0.60 -19.69 -22.49
CA SER A 148 -0.44 -19.99 -23.47
C SER A 148 -0.13 -21.28 -24.24
N TYR A 149 1.14 -21.52 -24.57
CA TYR A 149 1.61 -22.78 -25.16
C TYR A 149 1.36 -23.97 -24.23
N LEU A 150 1.54 -23.78 -22.92
CA LEU A 150 1.22 -24.76 -21.89
C LEU A 150 -0.29 -24.88 -21.59
N GLY A 151 -1.15 -24.04 -22.14
CA GLY A 151 -2.60 -24.06 -21.86
C GLY A 151 -3.01 -23.37 -20.56
N VAL A 152 -2.20 -22.41 -20.10
CA VAL A 152 -2.42 -21.62 -18.88
C VAL A 152 -2.68 -20.17 -19.25
N SER A 153 -3.74 -19.59 -18.68
CA SER A 153 -4.15 -18.20 -18.90
C SER A 153 -3.38 -17.22 -18.01
N VAL A 154 -3.08 -16.04 -18.54
CA VAL A 154 -2.30 -15.00 -17.85
C VAL A 154 -3.04 -13.67 -17.92
N GLY A 155 -3.35 -13.13 -16.74
CA GLY A 155 -3.92 -11.81 -16.58
C GLY A 155 -2.96 -10.80 -15.99
N VAL A 156 -3.29 -9.51 -16.08
CA VAL A 156 -2.51 -8.40 -15.53
C VAL A 156 -3.41 -7.34 -14.88
N ILE A 157 -3.06 -6.93 -13.67
CA ILE A 157 -3.74 -5.86 -12.93
C ILE A 157 -2.91 -4.59 -13.01
N LEU A 158 -3.53 -3.51 -13.50
CA LEU A 158 -2.95 -2.18 -13.66
C LEU A 158 -3.82 -1.14 -12.94
N SER A 159 -3.21 -0.03 -12.52
CA SER A 159 -3.86 1.04 -11.74
C SER A 159 -5.09 1.65 -12.40
N ASN A 160 -5.16 1.74 -13.73
CA ASN A 160 -6.23 2.38 -14.50
C ASN A 160 -7.38 1.44 -14.91
N MET A 161 -7.50 0.26 -14.30
CA MET A 161 -8.52 -0.73 -14.66
C MET A 161 -9.82 -0.59 -13.87
N GLU A 162 -10.95 -0.74 -14.57
CA GLU A 162 -12.28 -0.86 -13.95
C GLU A 162 -12.50 -2.23 -13.29
N ASN A 163 -13.42 -2.30 -12.32
CA ASN A 163 -13.66 -3.51 -11.53
C ASN A 163 -14.04 -4.74 -12.36
N ASP A 164 -14.85 -4.58 -13.40
CA ASP A 164 -15.25 -5.71 -14.25
C ASP A 164 -14.06 -6.26 -15.05
N ALA A 165 -13.14 -5.40 -15.50
CA ALA A 165 -11.90 -5.83 -16.14
C ALA A 165 -10.98 -6.54 -15.14
N ARG A 166 -10.78 -5.97 -13.94
CA ARG A 166 -10.00 -6.61 -12.86
C ARG A 166 -10.51 -8.02 -12.55
N ARG A 167 -11.83 -8.20 -12.45
CA ARG A 167 -12.43 -9.52 -12.21
C ARG A 167 -12.09 -10.53 -13.31
N ILE A 168 -12.02 -10.12 -14.57
CA ILE A 168 -11.61 -11.01 -15.67
C ILE A 168 -10.15 -11.42 -15.50
N GLU A 169 -9.26 -10.48 -15.20
CA GLU A 169 -7.82 -10.72 -15.03
C GLU A 169 -7.48 -11.57 -13.79
N TYR A 170 -8.20 -11.40 -12.68
CA TYR A 170 -8.08 -12.26 -11.48
C TYR A 170 -8.57 -13.69 -11.71
N ASN A 171 -9.48 -13.90 -12.69
CA ASN A 171 -9.98 -15.23 -13.03
C ASN A 171 -9.01 -16.03 -13.93
N CYS A 172 -7.93 -15.43 -14.42
CA CYS A 172 -6.87 -16.17 -15.10
C CYS A 172 -6.15 -17.14 -14.15
N ASP A 173 -5.46 -18.15 -14.67
CA ASP A 173 -4.70 -19.10 -13.86
C ASP A 173 -3.52 -18.41 -13.14
N ILE A 174 -2.90 -17.43 -13.80
CA ILE A 174 -1.80 -16.61 -13.28
C ILE A 174 -2.16 -15.13 -13.47
N THR A 175 -1.92 -14.30 -12.46
CA THR A 175 -2.21 -12.86 -12.51
C THR A 175 -0.96 -12.08 -12.08
N TYR A 176 -0.47 -11.21 -12.96
CA TYR A 176 0.60 -10.26 -12.65
C TYR A 176 0.02 -8.97 -12.10
N GLY A 177 0.75 -8.29 -11.21
CA GLY A 177 0.34 -7.00 -10.69
C GLY A 177 1.38 -6.41 -9.74
N THR A 178 1.02 -5.32 -9.09
CA THR A 178 1.86 -4.71 -8.05
C THR A 178 1.30 -5.00 -6.66
N ASN A 179 2.15 -4.89 -5.65
CA ASN A 179 1.76 -4.98 -4.24
C ASN A 179 0.64 -3.99 -3.89
N ASN A 180 0.75 -2.76 -4.39
CA ASN A 180 -0.26 -1.71 -4.21
C ASN A 180 -1.60 -2.12 -4.81
N GLU A 181 -1.64 -2.55 -6.07
CA GLU A 181 -2.90 -2.91 -6.73
C GLU A 181 -3.57 -4.11 -6.07
N PHE A 182 -2.82 -5.16 -5.75
CA PHE A 182 -3.38 -6.33 -5.05
C PHE A 182 -3.88 -5.98 -3.65
N GLY A 183 -3.14 -5.17 -2.89
CA GLY A 183 -3.55 -4.76 -1.55
C GLY A 183 -4.74 -3.80 -1.54
N PHE A 184 -4.79 -2.83 -2.47
CA PHE A 184 -5.94 -1.93 -2.60
C PHE A 184 -7.19 -2.64 -3.13
N ASP A 185 -7.06 -3.61 -4.04
CA ASP A 185 -8.19 -4.45 -4.45
C ASP A 185 -8.73 -5.26 -3.28
N TYR A 186 -7.86 -5.80 -2.42
CA TYR A 186 -8.29 -6.46 -1.20
C TYR A 186 -9.06 -5.51 -0.27
N LEU A 187 -8.56 -4.29 -0.03
CA LEU A 187 -9.27 -3.30 0.77
C LEU A 187 -10.62 -2.92 0.13
N ARG A 188 -10.66 -2.71 -1.20
CA ARG A 188 -11.89 -2.40 -1.96
C ARG A 188 -12.91 -3.53 -1.91
N ASP A 189 -12.46 -4.79 -2.02
CA ASP A 189 -13.31 -5.96 -1.98
C ASP A 189 -14.00 -6.12 -0.61
N ASN A 190 -13.30 -5.75 0.46
CA ASN A 190 -13.87 -5.77 1.82
C ASN A 190 -14.82 -4.59 2.11
N MET A 191 -14.91 -3.59 1.22
CA MET A 191 -15.91 -2.52 1.29
C MET A 191 -17.12 -2.76 0.38
N GLN A 192 -17.13 -3.82 -0.43
CA GLN A 192 -18.26 -4.09 -1.35
C GLN A 192 -19.53 -4.49 -0.60
N MET A 193 -20.68 -4.10 -1.15
CA MET A 193 -22.01 -4.39 -0.58
C MET A 193 -22.65 -5.66 -1.15
N ARG A 194 -22.04 -6.26 -2.18
CA ARG A 194 -22.53 -7.48 -2.83
C ARG A 194 -21.34 -8.37 -3.17
N LEU A 195 -21.49 -9.68 -2.99
CA LEU A 195 -20.43 -10.65 -3.32
C LEU A 195 -19.95 -10.56 -4.77
N LYS A 196 -20.88 -10.38 -5.71
CA LYS A 196 -20.58 -10.28 -7.15
C LYS A 196 -19.71 -9.07 -7.54
N ASP A 197 -19.66 -8.04 -6.69
CA ASP A 197 -18.88 -6.83 -6.97
C ASP A 197 -17.41 -6.99 -6.57
N LYS A 198 -17.09 -8.03 -5.78
CA LYS A 198 -15.71 -8.38 -5.47
C LYS A 198 -14.96 -8.79 -6.74
N THR A 199 -13.67 -8.48 -6.76
CA THR A 199 -12.80 -8.64 -7.92
C THR A 199 -11.81 -9.79 -7.73
N GLN A 200 -11.26 -9.95 -6.53
CA GLN A 200 -10.28 -10.97 -6.18
C GLN A 200 -10.94 -12.31 -5.84
N ARG A 201 -10.12 -13.36 -5.87
CA ARG A 201 -10.43 -14.72 -5.45
C ARG A 201 -9.60 -15.11 -4.22
N GLU A 202 -9.60 -16.40 -3.87
CA GLU A 202 -8.80 -16.93 -2.76
C GLU A 202 -7.28 -16.67 -2.92
N PHE A 203 -6.58 -16.45 -1.81
CA PHE A 203 -5.14 -16.17 -1.79
C PHE A 203 -4.33 -17.47 -1.69
N SER A 204 -4.12 -18.14 -2.83
CA SER A 204 -3.44 -19.45 -2.81
C SER A 204 -1.91 -19.35 -2.86
N PHE A 205 -1.33 -18.75 -3.89
CA PHE A 205 0.12 -18.65 -4.03
C PHE A 205 0.58 -17.29 -4.54
N ALA A 206 1.53 -16.68 -3.84
CA ALA A 206 2.21 -15.45 -4.27
C ALA A 206 3.70 -15.70 -4.54
N ILE A 207 4.17 -15.19 -5.68
CA ILE A 207 5.60 -15.04 -6.00
C ILE A 207 5.89 -13.54 -6.03
N VAL A 208 6.65 -13.05 -5.05
CA VAL A 208 7.04 -11.64 -4.96
C VAL A 208 8.40 -11.46 -5.65
N ASP A 209 8.41 -10.81 -6.81
CA ASP A 209 9.66 -10.33 -7.41
C ASP A 209 10.20 -9.15 -6.61
N GLU A 210 11.53 -9.07 -6.49
CA GLU A 210 12.21 -8.03 -5.73
C GLU A 210 11.67 -7.93 -4.29
N ILE A 211 11.47 -9.10 -3.66
CA ILE A 211 10.82 -9.26 -2.35
C ILE A 211 11.44 -8.43 -1.23
N ASP A 212 12.74 -8.18 -1.29
CA ASP A 212 13.43 -7.31 -0.33
C ASP A 212 12.99 -5.86 -0.43
N SER A 213 12.65 -5.36 -1.60
CA SER A 213 12.07 -4.02 -1.65
C SER A 213 10.62 -3.96 -1.25
N ILE A 214 9.81 -4.94 -1.65
CA ILE A 214 8.38 -4.91 -1.34
C ILE A 214 8.15 -5.15 0.16
N LEU A 215 8.80 -6.17 0.74
CA LEU A 215 8.54 -6.62 2.11
C LEU A 215 9.45 -5.99 3.18
N ILE A 216 10.48 -5.23 2.79
CA ILE A 216 11.40 -4.54 3.71
C ILE A 216 11.41 -3.03 3.47
N ASP A 217 11.64 -2.58 2.22
CA ASP A 217 11.74 -1.15 1.91
C ASP A 217 10.39 -0.44 1.87
N GLU A 218 9.38 -1.03 1.22
CA GLU A 218 8.03 -0.47 1.06
C GLU A 218 7.11 -0.82 2.23
N ALA A 219 7.39 -1.90 2.95
CA ALA A 219 6.68 -2.33 4.16
C ALA A 219 6.86 -1.41 5.38
N ARG A 220 7.35 -0.17 5.16
CA ARG A 220 7.43 0.91 6.15
C ARG A 220 6.12 1.68 6.31
N THR A 221 5.30 1.72 5.26
CA THR A 221 4.02 2.45 5.26
C THR A 221 2.88 1.49 4.95
N PRO A 222 1.80 1.48 5.75
CA PRO A 222 0.62 0.67 5.44
C PRO A 222 -0.11 1.22 4.22
N LEU A 223 -0.92 0.36 3.58
CA LEU A 223 -1.89 0.76 2.58
C LEU A 223 -3.11 1.34 3.28
N ILE A 224 -3.51 2.54 2.89
CA ILE A 224 -4.63 3.27 3.50
C ILE A 224 -5.57 3.74 2.41
N ILE A 225 -6.84 3.39 2.52
CA ILE A 225 -7.92 4.06 1.77
C ILE A 225 -8.49 5.12 2.69
N SER A 226 -8.47 6.37 2.25
CA SER A 226 -9.12 7.46 2.96
C SER A 226 -10.38 7.91 2.22
N GLY A 227 -11.42 8.26 2.99
CA GLY A 227 -12.67 8.81 2.50
C GLY A 227 -12.91 10.20 3.09
N ALA A 228 -13.80 10.96 2.45
CA ALA A 228 -14.27 12.20 3.03
C ALA A 228 -15.05 11.89 4.32
N ALA A 229 -14.62 12.48 5.43
CA ALA A 229 -15.40 12.50 6.65
C ALA A 229 -16.59 13.44 6.47
N GLU A 230 -17.75 13.05 7.00
CA GLU A 230 -18.84 13.98 7.28
C GLU A 230 -18.48 14.79 8.53
N ASP A 231 -17.43 15.60 8.44
CA ASP A 231 -17.05 16.50 9.53
C ASP A 231 -17.88 17.78 9.45
N ASP A 232 -18.27 18.29 10.63
CA ASP A 232 -18.71 19.67 10.81
C ASP A 232 -17.50 20.61 10.62
N THR A 233 -17.06 20.77 9.37
CA THR A 233 -16.07 21.77 8.93
C THR A 233 -16.39 23.18 9.46
N MET A 234 -17.66 23.43 9.80
CA MET A 234 -18.14 24.63 10.47
C MET A 234 -17.45 24.89 11.82
N ARG A 235 -17.13 23.86 12.61
CA ARG A 235 -16.51 24.03 13.94
C ARG A 235 -15.14 24.68 13.87
N PHE A 236 -14.34 24.36 12.86
CA PHE A 236 -13.05 25.04 12.65
C PHE A 236 -13.22 26.53 12.38
N PHE A 237 -14.24 26.94 11.61
CA PHE A 237 -14.56 28.35 11.41
C PHE A 237 -15.11 29.02 12.68
N GLU A 238 -15.88 28.30 13.49
CA GLU A 238 -16.41 28.82 14.76
C GLU A 238 -15.28 29.06 15.76
N VAL A 239 -14.36 28.11 15.90
CA VAL A 239 -13.21 28.22 16.80
C VAL A 239 -12.20 29.27 16.31
N ASP A 240 -11.92 29.32 15.00
CA ASP A 240 -11.03 30.33 14.39
C ASP A 240 -11.46 31.77 14.73
N ARG A 241 -12.76 32.05 14.84
CA ARG A 241 -13.27 33.37 15.24
C ARG A 241 -13.03 33.70 16.72
N LEU A 242 -12.77 32.70 17.54
CA LEU A 242 -12.69 32.81 18.99
C LEU A 242 -11.25 32.88 19.51
N ILE A 243 -10.25 32.46 18.71
CA ILE A 243 -8.85 32.39 19.17
C ILE A 243 -8.29 33.71 19.66
N GLY A 244 -8.77 34.85 19.13
CA GLY A 244 -8.26 36.18 19.49
C GLY A 244 -8.59 36.60 20.93
N GLN A 245 -9.39 35.80 21.63
CA GLN A 245 -9.72 36.00 23.04
C GLN A 245 -8.70 35.33 23.97
N LEU A 246 -7.89 34.40 23.46
CA LEU A 246 -6.85 33.71 24.22
C LEU A 246 -5.53 34.49 24.21
N LYS A 247 -4.81 34.46 25.33
CA LYS A 247 -3.54 35.13 25.53
C LYS A 247 -2.42 34.13 25.75
N GLU A 248 -1.28 34.32 25.09
CA GLU A 248 -0.06 33.58 25.39
C GLU A 248 0.39 33.87 26.83
N VAL A 249 0.91 32.87 27.53
CA VAL A 249 1.49 33.02 28.86
C VAL A 249 2.67 33.99 28.84
N GLU A 250 2.70 34.91 29.79
CA GLU A 250 3.80 35.87 29.93
C GLU A 250 5.12 35.15 30.25
N LYS A 251 6.10 35.28 29.36
CA LYS A 251 7.46 34.75 29.55
C LYS A 251 8.23 35.60 30.55
N ASN A 252 9.12 34.97 31.31
CA ASN A 252 10.00 35.72 32.21
C ASN A 252 10.94 36.63 31.37
N PRO A 253 10.93 37.96 31.60
CA PRO A 253 11.69 38.90 30.78
C PRO A 253 13.22 38.75 30.91
N GLU A 254 13.72 38.07 31.95
CA GLU A 254 15.17 37.86 32.14
C GLU A 254 15.67 36.57 31.46
N THR A 255 14.86 35.51 31.41
CA THR A 255 15.27 34.20 30.86
C THR A 255 14.67 33.91 29.48
N GLY A 256 13.56 34.56 29.12
CA GLY A 256 12.81 34.28 27.89
C GLY A 256 12.04 32.95 27.93
N GLU A 257 11.98 32.28 29.08
CA GLU A 257 11.31 31.00 29.28
C GLU A 257 9.93 31.18 29.94
N TYR A 258 9.04 30.19 29.76
CA TYR A 258 7.73 30.20 30.43
C TYR A 258 7.87 29.90 31.93
N PRO A 259 7.03 30.52 32.78
CA PRO A 259 7.03 30.27 34.21
C PRO A 259 6.65 28.82 34.54
N ASN A 260 7.29 28.26 35.57
CA ASN A 260 7.12 26.87 35.98
C ASN A 260 6.25 26.74 37.25
N GLU A 261 5.04 26.19 37.11
CA GLU A 261 4.10 25.98 38.23
C GLU A 261 4.68 25.08 39.32
N LEU A 262 5.53 24.10 38.97
CA LEU A 262 6.15 23.17 39.93
C LEU A 262 7.18 23.85 40.83
N GLU A 263 7.71 25.01 40.41
CA GLU A 263 8.67 25.82 41.15
C GLU A 263 7.98 26.98 41.91
N GLY A 264 6.64 27.06 41.84
CA GLY A 264 5.82 28.04 42.54
C GLY A 264 5.70 29.39 41.83
N GLU A 265 6.03 29.46 40.54
CA GLU A 265 5.92 30.68 39.74
C GLU A 265 4.47 30.91 39.26
N GLU A 266 4.06 32.18 39.17
CA GLU A 266 2.69 32.55 38.78
C GLU A 266 2.54 32.50 37.24
N VAL A 267 1.66 31.63 36.76
CA VAL A 267 1.37 31.47 35.33
C VAL A 267 0.18 32.35 34.93
N ILE A 268 0.45 33.41 34.19
CA ILE A 268 -0.57 34.37 33.73
C ILE A 268 -0.70 34.26 32.20
N GLY A 269 -1.80 33.64 31.75
CA GLY A 269 -2.14 33.45 30.34
C GLY A 269 -2.83 32.10 30.11
N ASP A 270 -3.24 31.87 28.86
CA ASP A 270 -4.09 30.73 28.48
C ASP A 270 -3.32 29.57 27.83
N TYR A 271 -2.20 29.84 27.15
CA TYR A 271 -1.41 28.80 26.48
C TYR A 271 0.09 29.12 26.38
N THR A 272 0.90 28.07 26.27
CA THR A 272 2.35 28.10 26.06
C THR A 272 2.70 27.49 24.70
N ILE A 273 3.85 27.88 24.13
CA ILE A 273 4.29 27.49 22.79
C ILE A 273 5.72 26.94 22.83
N ASP A 274 5.93 25.76 22.26
CA ASP A 274 7.27 25.27 21.93
C ASP A 274 7.53 25.44 20.43
N GLU A 275 8.27 26.49 20.06
CA GLU A 275 8.63 26.79 18.67
C GLU A 275 9.48 25.68 18.03
N LYS A 276 10.36 25.02 18.80
CA LYS A 276 11.27 23.99 18.25
C LYS A 276 10.52 22.72 17.86
N SER A 277 9.52 22.33 18.65
CA SER A 277 8.69 21.16 18.37
C SER A 277 7.37 21.50 17.67
N LYS A 278 7.10 22.80 17.41
CA LYS A 278 5.84 23.34 16.87
C LYS A 278 4.61 22.81 17.64
N ARG A 279 4.68 22.87 18.98
CA ARG A 279 3.61 22.42 19.90
C ARG A 279 3.01 23.59 20.68
N VAL A 280 1.73 23.44 21.03
CA VAL A 280 0.97 24.37 21.88
C VAL A 280 0.35 23.57 23.01
N SER A 281 0.43 24.08 24.23
CA SER A 281 -0.16 23.48 25.43
C SER A 281 -0.98 24.53 26.18
N PHE A 282 -2.20 24.19 26.58
CA PHE A 282 -3.06 25.08 27.37
C PHE A 282 -2.76 24.94 28.87
N THR A 283 -2.87 26.05 29.59
CA THR A 283 -2.81 26.09 31.07
C THR A 283 -4.17 25.70 31.65
N ASP A 284 -4.22 25.38 32.94
CA ASP A 284 -5.50 25.09 33.62
C ASP A 284 -6.47 26.29 33.55
N SER A 285 -5.94 27.51 33.69
CA SER A 285 -6.69 28.76 33.52
C SER A 285 -7.16 28.95 32.07
N GLY A 286 -6.34 28.60 31.08
CA GLY A 286 -6.69 28.64 29.67
C GLY A 286 -7.80 27.66 29.30
N MET A 287 -7.80 26.46 29.86
CA MET A 287 -8.88 25.48 29.66
C MET A 287 -10.21 26.00 30.23
N LEU A 288 -10.20 26.62 31.41
CA LEU A 288 -11.39 27.26 31.98
C LEU A 288 -11.87 28.45 31.14
N HIS A 289 -10.95 29.22 30.56
CA HIS A 289 -11.28 30.33 29.69
C HIS A 289 -11.91 29.85 28.38
N ILE A 290 -11.37 28.81 27.75
CA ILE A 290 -11.96 28.15 26.57
C ILE A 290 -13.40 27.70 26.87
N GLN A 291 -13.62 27.09 28.04
CA GLN A 291 -14.95 26.66 28.45
C GLN A 291 -15.94 27.84 28.56
N ASP A 292 -15.55 28.93 29.21
CA ASP A 292 -16.39 30.14 29.34
C ASP A 292 -16.70 30.76 27.96
N ILE A 293 -15.71 30.81 27.06
CA ILE A 293 -15.91 31.29 25.67
C ILE A 293 -16.96 30.43 24.94
N LEU A 294 -16.83 29.10 25.01
CA LEU A 294 -17.73 28.17 24.34
C LEU A 294 -19.17 28.23 24.90
N GLN A 295 -19.31 28.38 26.23
CA GLN A 295 -20.61 28.54 26.88
C GLN A 295 -21.28 29.86 26.51
N ARG A 296 -20.54 30.98 26.48
CA ARG A 296 -21.07 32.30 26.09
C ARG A 296 -21.60 32.33 24.66
N GLN A 297 -20.97 31.60 23.75
CA GLN A 297 -21.40 31.49 22.36
C GLN A 297 -22.50 30.44 22.13
N GLY A 298 -22.89 29.70 23.18
CA GLY A 298 -23.91 28.66 23.09
C GLY A 298 -23.48 27.43 22.28
N LEU A 299 -22.17 27.24 22.07
CA LEU A 299 -21.60 26.08 21.39
C LEU A 299 -21.63 24.82 22.28
N ILE A 300 -21.63 25.02 23.59
CA ILE A 300 -21.87 23.97 24.59
C ILE A 300 -23.13 24.35 25.39
N LYS A 301 -24.13 23.46 25.43
CA LYS A 301 -25.48 23.77 25.96
C LYS A 301 -25.64 23.54 27.47
N SER A 302 -24.85 22.65 28.06
CA SER A 302 -24.69 22.45 29.51
C SER A 302 -23.71 21.32 29.77
N GLY A 303 -22.51 21.61 30.29
CA GLY A 303 -21.46 20.61 30.53
C GLY A 303 -20.10 21.23 30.81
N ASN A 304 -19.16 20.41 31.27
CA ASN A 304 -17.74 20.73 31.41
C ASN A 304 -17.03 20.57 30.06
N LEU A 305 -15.91 21.27 29.85
CA LEU A 305 -15.09 21.09 28.64
C LEU A 305 -14.55 19.66 28.50
N PHE A 306 -14.41 18.96 29.63
CA PHE A 306 -13.90 17.59 29.72
C PHE A 306 -14.98 16.51 29.53
N ASP A 307 -16.22 16.88 29.24
CA ASP A 307 -17.26 15.90 28.91
C ASP A 307 -16.98 15.29 27.52
N GLU A 308 -17.30 14.01 27.33
CA GLU A 308 -16.97 13.23 26.13
C GLU A 308 -17.48 13.89 24.84
N GLU A 309 -18.64 14.54 24.89
CA GLU A 309 -19.24 15.26 23.75
C GLU A 309 -18.53 16.58 23.38
N ASN A 310 -17.77 17.18 24.31
CA ASN A 310 -17.15 18.50 24.15
C ASN A 310 -15.62 18.43 23.99
N PHE A 311 -15.01 17.27 24.23
CA PHE A 311 -13.57 17.07 24.25
C PHE A 311 -12.89 17.49 22.93
N GLU A 312 -13.57 17.32 21.80
CA GLU A 312 -13.07 17.71 20.48
C GLU A 312 -12.77 19.21 20.35
N TYR A 313 -13.44 20.08 21.11
CA TYR A 313 -13.15 21.51 21.07
C TYR A 313 -11.73 21.84 21.54
N ILE A 314 -11.18 21.08 22.49
CA ILE A 314 -9.79 21.23 22.91
C ILE A 314 -8.86 21.02 21.72
N HIS A 315 -9.13 19.99 20.92
CA HIS A 315 -8.37 19.71 19.70
C HIS A 315 -8.50 20.86 18.68
N TYR A 316 -9.72 21.34 18.40
CA TYR A 316 -9.91 22.46 17.46
C TYR A 316 -9.20 23.75 17.92
N PHE A 317 -9.26 24.09 19.20
CA PHE A 317 -8.54 25.25 19.75
C PHE A 317 -7.03 25.05 19.65
N THR A 318 -6.52 23.86 19.96
CA THR A 318 -5.09 23.52 19.83
C THR A 318 -4.61 23.74 18.40
N GLN A 319 -5.30 23.16 17.41
CA GLN A 319 -4.89 23.29 16.00
C GLN A 319 -5.05 24.71 15.46
N SER A 320 -6.08 25.44 15.89
CA SER A 320 -6.29 26.84 15.47
C SER A 320 -5.21 27.77 16.02
N VAL A 321 -4.84 27.63 17.30
CA VAL A 321 -3.73 28.40 17.89
C VAL A 321 -2.40 28.06 17.21
N ARG A 322 -2.14 26.77 16.94
CA ARG A 322 -0.96 26.33 16.17
C ARG A 322 -0.95 26.95 14.78
N ALA A 323 -2.04 26.88 14.03
CA ALA A 323 -2.14 27.42 12.68
C ALA A 323 -1.90 28.93 12.63
N HIS A 324 -2.37 29.68 13.63
CA HIS A 324 -2.20 31.13 13.68
C HIS A 324 -0.79 31.56 14.05
N ILE A 325 -0.19 30.91 15.04
CA ILE A 325 1.06 31.38 15.66
C ILE A 325 2.30 30.72 15.05
N LEU A 326 2.24 29.42 14.76
CA LEU A 326 3.41 28.63 14.37
C LEU A 326 3.55 28.41 12.86
N PHE A 327 2.52 28.72 12.07
CA PHE A 327 2.49 28.49 10.63
C PHE A 327 2.20 29.79 9.88
N HIS A 328 3.15 30.21 9.05
CA HIS A 328 3.11 31.48 8.33
C HIS A 328 2.96 31.26 6.82
N ILE A 329 2.10 32.08 6.21
CA ILE A 329 1.95 32.15 4.77
C ILE A 329 3.27 32.63 4.12
N ASP A 330 3.57 32.09 2.94
CA ASP A 330 4.82 32.28 2.16
C ASP A 330 6.10 31.73 2.81
N VAL A 331 6.00 31.08 3.97
CA VAL A 331 7.13 30.40 4.64
C VAL A 331 6.84 28.91 4.78
N ASP A 332 5.78 28.55 5.51
CA ASP A 332 5.39 27.16 5.74
C ASP A 332 4.41 26.64 4.67
N TYR A 333 3.60 27.53 4.11
CA TYR A 333 2.63 27.21 3.05
C TYR A 333 2.30 28.43 2.18
N VAL A 334 1.74 28.17 1.00
CA VAL A 334 1.23 29.19 0.07
C VAL A 334 -0.21 28.87 -0.32
N ILE A 335 -0.97 29.89 -0.75
CA ILE A 335 -2.33 29.70 -1.26
C ILE A 335 -2.30 29.78 -2.79
N GLN A 336 -2.68 28.70 -3.46
CA GLN A 336 -2.75 28.64 -4.91
C GLN A 336 -4.04 27.92 -5.35
N ASP A 337 -4.73 28.48 -6.35
CA ASP A 337 -6.02 27.98 -6.85
C ASP A 337 -7.10 27.78 -5.77
N GLY A 338 -7.04 28.59 -4.70
CA GLY A 338 -7.96 28.51 -3.56
C GLY A 338 -7.69 27.34 -2.61
N GLN A 339 -6.50 26.75 -2.64
CA GLN A 339 -6.05 25.67 -1.76
C GLN A 339 -4.73 26.01 -1.08
N VAL A 340 -4.54 25.51 0.15
CA VAL A 340 -3.26 25.59 0.87
C VAL A 340 -2.31 24.53 0.32
N GLN A 341 -1.13 24.96 -0.14
CA GLN A 341 -0.05 24.08 -0.58
C GLN A 341 1.18 24.27 0.32
N ILE A 342 1.70 23.17 0.84
CA ILE A 342 2.82 23.20 1.79
C ILE A 342 4.11 23.60 1.07
N VAL A 343 4.91 24.45 1.70
CA VAL A 343 6.25 24.79 1.24
C VAL A 343 7.26 24.01 2.05
N ASP A 344 8.20 23.37 1.37
CA ASP A 344 9.34 22.71 2.01
C ASP A 344 10.28 23.76 2.61
N GLU A 345 10.49 23.73 3.93
CA GLU A 345 11.31 24.70 4.67
C GLU A 345 12.78 24.76 4.20
N PHE A 346 13.32 23.67 3.64
CA PHE A 346 14.72 23.60 3.21
C PHE A 346 14.90 24.02 1.75
N THR A 347 13.92 23.72 0.90
CA THR A 347 14.06 23.93 -0.56
C THR A 347 13.22 25.09 -1.10
N GLY A 348 12.27 25.61 -0.33
CA GLY A 348 11.31 26.64 -0.75
C GLY A 348 10.38 26.17 -1.88
N ARG A 349 10.28 24.86 -2.13
CA ARG A 349 9.43 24.29 -3.18
C ARG A 349 8.05 23.97 -2.65
N VAL A 350 7.05 24.17 -3.50
CA VAL A 350 5.67 23.81 -3.20
C VAL A 350 5.47 22.31 -3.38
N LEU A 351 4.94 21.64 -2.35
CA LEU A 351 4.67 20.21 -2.28
C LEU A 351 3.20 19.93 -2.65
N GLU A 352 2.93 19.77 -3.94
CA GLU A 352 1.59 19.47 -4.45
C GLU A 352 1.04 18.13 -3.89
N GLY A 353 -0.24 18.14 -3.49
CA GLY A 353 -0.94 16.95 -3.00
C GLY A 353 -0.64 16.56 -1.54
N ARG A 354 0.25 17.27 -0.84
CA ARG A 354 0.51 17.04 0.59
C ARG A 354 -0.35 17.93 1.47
N ARG A 355 -0.76 17.39 2.63
CA ARG A 355 -1.56 18.09 3.64
C ARG A 355 -0.96 17.89 5.03
N TYR A 356 -1.18 18.84 5.92
CA TYR A 356 -0.85 18.67 7.32
C TYR A 356 -1.87 17.73 7.97
N SER A 357 -1.39 16.83 8.84
CA SER A 357 -2.23 15.87 9.56
C SER A 357 -2.94 16.51 10.76
N ASP A 358 -3.80 15.73 11.43
CA ASP A 358 -4.32 16.07 12.76
C ASP A 358 -5.14 17.38 12.81
N GLY A 359 -5.93 17.68 11.77
CA GLY A 359 -6.79 18.88 11.73
C GLY A 359 -6.06 20.20 11.46
N LEU A 360 -4.71 20.22 11.44
CA LEU A 360 -3.93 21.44 11.26
C LEU A 360 -4.13 22.06 9.86
N HIS A 361 -4.26 21.24 8.82
CA HIS A 361 -4.50 21.77 7.47
C HIS A 361 -5.85 22.48 7.38
N GLN A 362 -6.88 21.91 8.01
CA GLN A 362 -8.22 22.50 8.10
C GLN A 362 -8.20 23.80 8.92
N ALA A 363 -7.43 23.83 10.01
CA ALA A 363 -7.24 25.05 10.79
C ALA A 363 -6.53 26.16 9.99
N ILE A 364 -5.55 25.83 9.15
CA ILE A 364 -4.92 26.79 8.24
C ILE A 364 -5.92 27.23 7.15
N GLU A 365 -6.69 26.31 6.58
CA GLU A 365 -7.75 26.64 5.62
C GLU A 365 -8.81 27.58 6.23
N ALA A 366 -9.18 27.37 7.51
CA ALA A 366 -10.09 28.23 8.27
C ALA A 366 -9.49 29.63 8.51
N LYS A 367 -8.25 29.68 8.99
CA LYS A 367 -7.45 30.90 9.21
C LYS A 367 -7.39 31.77 7.96
N GLU A 368 -7.14 31.15 6.81
CA GLU A 368 -7.02 31.85 5.53
C GLU A 368 -8.37 32.09 4.83
N HIS A 369 -9.47 31.75 5.51
CA HIS A 369 -10.85 31.94 5.05
C HIS A 369 -11.15 31.28 3.69
N ILE A 370 -10.50 30.15 3.41
CA ILE A 370 -10.74 29.35 2.21
C ILE A 370 -11.65 28.17 2.54
N LYS A 371 -12.21 27.53 1.51
CA LYS A 371 -13.10 26.40 1.70
C LYS A 371 -12.33 25.25 2.34
N ILE A 372 -12.65 24.94 3.60
CA ILE A 372 -12.06 23.82 4.33
C ILE A 372 -12.37 22.53 3.58
N ALA A 373 -11.33 21.81 3.21
CA ALA A 373 -11.50 20.48 2.66
C ALA A 373 -11.92 19.53 3.80
N GLN A 374 -12.93 18.71 3.55
CA GLN A 374 -13.35 17.68 4.51
C GLN A 374 -12.13 16.87 4.96
N ARG A 375 -12.08 16.57 6.26
CA ARG A 375 -11.05 15.69 6.80
C ARG A 375 -11.13 14.36 6.08
N ASN A 376 -9.97 13.82 5.76
CA ASN A 376 -9.88 12.47 5.25
C ASN A 376 -9.85 11.53 6.44
N ARG A 377 -10.86 10.65 6.55
CA ARG A 377 -10.92 9.57 7.53
C ARG A 377 -10.36 8.29 6.91
N THR A 378 -9.60 7.51 7.68
CA THR A 378 -9.14 6.19 7.24
C THR A 378 -10.33 5.24 7.14
N LEU A 379 -10.66 4.80 5.93
CA LEU A 379 -11.74 3.85 5.68
C LEU A 379 -11.32 2.40 5.86
N ALA A 380 -10.14 2.08 5.36
CA ALA A 380 -9.58 0.75 5.43
C ALA A 380 -8.06 0.86 5.41
N THR A 381 -7.40 -0.02 6.17
CA THR A 381 -5.94 -0.06 6.24
C THR A 381 -5.45 -1.49 6.34
N ILE A 382 -4.29 -1.78 5.75
CA ILE A 382 -3.56 -3.05 5.94
C ILE A 382 -2.06 -2.83 5.72
N THR A 383 -1.22 -3.49 6.51
CA THR A 383 0.22 -3.55 6.24
C THR A 383 0.55 -4.58 5.17
N PHE A 384 1.63 -4.38 4.39
CA PHE A 384 2.07 -5.41 3.43
C PHE A 384 2.37 -6.74 4.13
N GLN A 385 2.92 -6.68 5.34
CA GLN A 385 3.18 -7.84 6.20
C GLN A 385 1.94 -8.72 6.34
N ASN A 386 0.86 -8.14 6.89
CA ASN A 386 -0.36 -8.89 7.13
C ASN A 386 -1.10 -9.23 5.84
N PHE A 387 -1.01 -8.39 4.80
CA PHE A 387 -1.56 -8.73 3.48
C PHE A 387 -0.94 -10.02 2.91
N PHE A 388 0.39 -10.10 2.86
CA PHE A 388 1.07 -11.27 2.28
C PHE A 388 0.99 -12.52 3.16
N ARG A 389 0.78 -12.39 4.47
CA ARG A 389 0.54 -13.52 5.38
C ARG A 389 -0.79 -14.23 5.12
N MET A 390 -1.72 -13.63 4.37
CA MET A 390 -2.99 -14.26 4.01
C MET A 390 -2.86 -15.34 2.93
N TYR A 391 -1.73 -15.40 2.20
CA TYR A 391 -1.54 -16.42 1.18
C TYR A 391 -1.20 -17.77 1.81
N ASP A 392 -1.83 -18.86 1.34
CA ASP A 392 -1.52 -20.23 1.77
C ASP A 392 -0.03 -20.55 1.57
N LYS A 393 0.54 -20.01 0.49
CA LYS A 393 1.96 -20.12 0.14
C LYS A 393 2.50 -18.78 -0.32
N LEU A 394 3.60 -18.36 0.27
CA LEU A 394 4.33 -17.15 -0.09
C LEU A 394 5.76 -17.51 -0.48
N SER A 395 6.24 -16.95 -1.58
CA SER A 395 7.62 -17.09 -2.04
C SER A 395 8.10 -15.77 -2.63
N GLY A 396 9.40 -15.65 -2.84
CA GLY A 396 9.92 -14.47 -3.53
C GLY A 396 11.31 -14.66 -4.08
N MET A 397 11.72 -13.71 -4.90
CA MET A 397 13.02 -13.73 -5.56
C MET A 397 13.68 -12.38 -5.49
N THR A 398 14.99 -12.35 -5.23
CA THR A 398 15.78 -11.12 -5.25
C THR A 398 17.27 -11.43 -5.45
N GLY A 399 18.09 -10.41 -5.69
CA GLY A 399 19.55 -10.55 -5.78
C GLY A 399 20.27 -10.49 -4.44
N THR A 400 19.57 -10.12 -3.38
CA THR A 400 20.18 -9.68 -2.12
C THR A 400 19.28 -9.92 -0.89
N ALA A 401 18.82 -11.15 -0.66
CA ALA A 401 17.93 -11.49 0.47
C ALA A 401 18.69 -11.99 1.71
N ASP A 402 19.88 -12.55 1.56
CA ASP A 402 20.59 -13.25 2.64
C ASP A 402 20.92 -12.33 3.84
N THR A 403 21.12 -11.03 3.59
CA THR A 403 21.34 -10.03 4.65
C THR A 403 20.13 -9.89 5.57
N GLU A 404 18.92 -9.99 5.01
CA GLU A 404 17.65 -9.82 5.74
C GLU A 404 17.01 -11.17 6.10
N ALA A 405 17.72 -12.30 5.96
CA ALA A 405 17.16 -13.63 6.19
C ALA A 405 16.55 -13.79 7.59
N VAL A 406 17.13 -13.12 8.60
CA VAL A 406 16.60 -13.12 9.97
C VAL A 406 15.25 -12.41 10.04
N GLU A 407 15.09 -11.28 9.36
CA GLU A 407 13.84 -10.53 9.29
C GLU A 407 12.77 -11.34 8.56
N PHE A 408 13.10 -11.91 7.39
CA PHE A 408 12.18 -12.76 6.63
C PHE A 408 11.69 -13.97 7.42
N THR A 409 12.59 -14.63 8.17
CA THR A 409 12.21 -15.78 9.00
C THR A 409 11.33 -15.35 10.17
N LYS A 410 11.64 -14.24 10.84
CA LYS A 410 10.90 -13.80 12.03
C LYS A 410 9.53 -13.21 11.72
N ILE A 411 9.42 -12.45 10.64
CA ILE A 411 8.19 -11.73 10.29
C ILE A 411 7.29 -12.58 9.39
N TYR A 412 7.86 -13.22 8.38
CA TYR A 412 7.10 -13.90 7.32
C TYR A 412 7.20 -15.42 7.37
N ASN A 413 7.99 -15.99 8.29
CA ASN A 413 8.34 -17.41 8.31
C ASN A 413 8.93 -17.90 6.96
N LEU A 414 9.69 -17.02 6.29
CA LEU A 414 10.30 -17.30 4.99
C LEU A 414 11.79 -17.58 5.13
N ASP A 415 12.20 -18.78 4.72
CA ASP A 415 13.61 -19.17 4.60
C ASP A 415 14.23 -18.60 3.32
N VAL A 416 15.47 -18.09 3.42
CA VAL A 416 16.27 -17.65 2.26
C VAL A 416 17.21 -18.77 1.80
N VAL A 417 17.20 -19.06 0.50
CA VAL A 417 18.10 -20.01 -0.16
C VAL A 417 18.92 -19.27 -1.23
N VAL A 418 20.25 -19.34 -1.10
CA VAL A 418 21.18 -18.71 -2.04
C VAL A 418 21.50 -19.68 -3.17
N ILE A 419 21.09 -19.34 -4.39
CA ILE A 419 21.37 -20.12 -5.59
C ILE A 419 22.71 -19.68 -6.18
N PRO A 420 23.61 -20.62 -6.54
CA PRO A 420 24.86 -20.28 -7.21
C PRO A 420 24.61 -19.63 -8.57
N THR A 421 25.53 -18.77 -9.02
CA THR A 421 25.46 -18.17 -10.36
C THR A 421 25.73 -19.22 -11.44
N ASN A 422 25.13 -19.05 -12.62
CA ASN A 422 25.38 -19.94 -13.76
C ASN A 422 26.86 -19.91 -14.18
N LEU A 423 27.46 -18.72 -14.15
CA LEU A 423 28.88 -18.48 -14.42
C LEU A 423 29.54 -17.74 -13.25
N PRO A 424 30.85 -17.96 -12.99
CA PRO A 424 31.55 -17.24 -11.92
C PRO A 424 31.57 -15.72 -12.16
N VAL A 425 31.35 -14.94 -11.11
CA VAL A 425 31.38 -13.47 -11.19
C VAL A 425 32.81 -12.98 -11.44
N ALA A 426 33.02 -12.28 -12.56
CA ALA A 426 34.32 -11.73 -12.95
C ALA A 426 34.48 -10.23 -12.64
N ARG A 427 33.46 -9.61 -12.02
CA ARG A 427 33.47 -8.18 -11.64
C ARG A 427 34.57 -7.89 -10.60
N LYS A 428 35.28 -6.78 -10.79
CA LYS A 428 36.23 -6.24 -9.81
C LYS A 428 35.57 -5.15 -8.99
N ASP A 429 35.33 -5.43 -7.71
CA ASP A 429 34.82 -4.46 -6.74
C ASP A 429 36.01 -3.75 -6.07
N GLU A 430 36.22 -2.48 -6.41
CA GLU A 430 37.29 -1.64 -5.88
C GLU A 430 36.94 -1.11 -4.47
N HIS A 431 37.96 -0.69 -3.73
CA HIS A 431 37.77 -0.06 -2.44
C HIS A 431 37.10 1.31 -2.58
N ASP A 432 36.33 1.69 -1.56
CA ASP A 432 35.72 3.01 -1.47
C ASP A 432 36.80 4.09 -1.35
N VAL A 433 36.57 5.20 -2.02
CA VAL A 433 37.44 6.38 -1.98
C VAL A 433 36.72 7.48 -1.22
N ILE A 434 37.35 8.01 -0.18
CA ILE A 434 36.71 8.94 0.76
C ILE A 434 37.40 10.29 0.70
N TYR A 435 36.61 11.35 0.56
CA TYR A 435 37.06 12.74 0.50
C TYR A 435 36.60 13.53 1.74
N LEU A 436 37.33 14.60 2.06
CA LEU A 436 36.99 15.45 3.20
C LEU A 436 35.66 16.19 2.98
N ASN A 437 35.44 16.70 1.77
CA ASN A 437 34.30 17.54 1.41
C ASN A 437 33.63 17.05 0.12
N GLU A 438 32.34 17.35 -0.06
CA GLU A 438 31.59 16.89 -1.25
C GLU A 438 32.13 17.46 -2.58
N ASN A 439 32.65 18.69 -2.58
CA ASN A 439 33.20 19.30 -3.80
C ASN A 439 34.36 18.49 -4.38
N ASP A 440 35.30 18.06 -3.53
CA ASP A 440 36.44 17.24 -3.93
C ASP A 440 35.99 15.86 -4.44
N LYS A 441 34.99 15.27 -3.76
CA LYS A 441 34.33 14.02 -4.18
C LYS A 441 33.78 14.15 -5.60
N PHE A 442 32.98 15.19 -5.87
CA PHE A 442 32.34 15.37 -7.17
C PHE A 442 33.35 15.68 -8.28
N GLU A 443 34.40 16.46 -7.99
CA GLU A 443 35.45 16.78 -8.95
C GLU A 443 36.24 15.52 -9.35
N ALA A 444 36.58 14.67 -8.38
CA ALA A 444 37.26 13.39 -8.62
C ALA A 444 36.36 12.39 -9.35
N LEU A 445 35.10 12.25 -8.92
CA LEU A 445 34.11 11.39 -9.56
C LEU A 445 33.89 11.77 -11.04
N CYS A 446 33.72 13.07 -11.33
CA CYS A 446 33.56 13.51 -12.72
C CYS A 446 34.82 13.27 -13.55
N THR A 447 36.01 13.21 -12.92
CA THR A 447 37.29 12.97 -13.61
C THR A 447 37.37 11.52 -14.02
N GLU A 448 37.09 10.61 -13.08
CA GLU A 448 36.99 9.17 -13.33
C GLU A 448 35.97 8.86 -14.45
N ILE A 449 34.78 9.46 -14.41
CA ILE A 449 33.76 9.30 -15.46
C ILE A 449 34.27 9.78 -16.82
N SER A 450 34.94 10.95 -16.84
CA SER A 450 35.46 11.52 -18.08
C SER A 450 36.56 10.65 -18.70
N GLU A 451 37.41 10.03 -17.89
CA GLU A 451 38.45 9.10 -18.34
C GLU A 451 37.88 7.78 -18.85
N ALA A 452 36.88 7.22 -18.16
CA ALA A 452 36.15 6.05 -18.64
C ALA A 452 35.43 6.33 -19.97
N TYR A 453 34.74 7.47 -20.08
CA TYR A 453 34.07 7.91 -21.30
C TYR A 453 35.05 8.09 -22.47
N LYS A 454 36.22 8.70 -22.25
CA LYS A 454 37.27 8.85 -23.29
C LYS A 454 37.81 7.51 -23.80
N ARG A 455 37.87 6.49 -22.94
CA ARG A 455 38.22 5.12 -23.33
C ARG A 455 37.08 4.38 -24.04
N GLY A 456 35.86 4.91 -24.01
CA GLY A 456 34.66 4.29 -24.56
C GLY A 456 33.99 3.27 -23.63
N GLN A 457 34.45 3.15 -22.38
CA GLN A 457 33.85 2.22 -21.41
C GLN A 457 32.47 2.74 -20.96
N PRO A 458 31.40 1.92 -20.98
CA PRO A 458 30.09 2.34 -20.46
C PRO A 458 30.13 2.54 -18.95
N VAL A 459 29.44 3.59 -18.47
CA VAL A 459 29.43 3.99 -17.06
C VAL A 459 27.99 4.15 -16.56
N LEU A 460 27.68 3.52 -15.43
CA LEU A 460 26.45 3.74 -14.67
C LEU A 460 26.79 4.43 -13.34
N VAL A 461 26.24 5.61 -13.12
CA VAL A 461 26.43 6.41 -11.91
C VAL A 461 25.18 6.34 -11.04
N GLY A 462 25.28 5.77 -9.84
CA GLY A 462 24.18 5.71 -8.87
C GLY A 462 24.28 6.82 -7.83
N THR A 463 23.23 7.61 -7.72
CA THR A 463 23.10 8.74 -6.77
C THR A 463 21.92 8.53 -5.83
N VAL A 464 21.91 9.13 -4.63
CA VAL A 464 20.80 8.95 -3.67
C VAL A 464 19.63 9.93 -3.83
N SER A 465 19.85 11.06 -4.52
CA SER A 465 18.82 12.10 -4.69
C SER A 465 18.85 12.73 -6.08
N ILE A 466 17.68 13.23 -6.53
CA ILE A 466 17.53 13.89 -7.83
C ILE A 466 18.41 15.13 -7.92
N GLU A 467 18.54 15.87 -6.81
CA GLU A 467 19.40 17.05 -6.75
C GLU A 467 20.86 16.72 -7.06
N LYS A 468 21.40 15.63 -6.48
CA LYS A 468 22.77 15.18 -6.75
C LYS A 468 22.92 14.69 -8.19
N SER A 469 21.91 14.01 -8.74
CA SER A 469 21.89 13.61 -10.16
C SER A 469 22.00 14.83 -11.09
N GLU A 470 21.21 15.87 -10.83
CA GLU A 470 21.22 17.12 -11.59
C GLU A 470 22.54 17.90 -11.43
N LEU A 471 23.12 17.91 -10.23
CA LEU A 471 24.42 18.53 -9.97
C LEU A 471 25.53 17.84 -10.80
N ILE A 472 25.60 16.52 -10.73
CA ILE A 472 26.59 15.73 -11.49
C ILE A 472 26.36 15.91 -13.00
N SER A 473 25.11 15.92 -13.45
CA SER A 473 24.75 16.19 -14.85
C SER A 473 25.31 17.54 -15.33
N LYS A 474 25.15 18.61 -14.55
CA LYS A 474 25.72 19.93 -14.86
C LYS A 474 27.25 19.89 -14.94
N LEU A 475 27.92 19.20 -14.01
CA LEU A 475 29.38 19.06 -14.00
C LEU A 475 29.91 18.28 -15.21
N LEU A 476 29.25 17.19 -15.58
CA LEU A 476 29.60 16.38 -16.75
C LEU A 476 29.35 17.14 -18.07
N THR A 477 28.26 17.91 -18.13
CA THR A 477 27.96 18.78 -19.28
C THR A 477 29.09 19.79 -19.52
N LYS A 478 29.58 20.45 -18.45
CA LYS A 478 30.72 21.38 -18.53
C LYS A 478 32.00 20.72 -19.06
N ARG A 479 32.15 19.41 -18.87
CA ARG A 479 33.30 18.61 -19.34
C ARG A 479 33.09 17.97 -20.71
N GLY A 480 31.96 18.21 -21.36
CA GLY A 480 31.64 17.69 -22.69
C GLY A 480 31.30 16.20 -22.73
N VAL A 481 30.92 15.61 -21.60
CA VAL A 481 30.50 14.21 -21.51
C VAL A 481 29.00 14.10 -21.81
N ARG A 482 28.63 13.39 -22.86
CA ARG A 482 27.23 13.07 -23.16
C ARG A 482 26.73 12.03 -22.17
N HIS A 483 25.57 12.27 -21.57
CA HIS A 483 25.00 11.39 -20.57
C HIS A 483 23.47 11.51 -20.54
N GLU A 484 22.83 10.50 -19.97
CA GLU A 484 21.39 10.45 -19.73
C GLU A 484 21.12 10.42 -18.22
N VAL A 485 20.01 11.01 -17.77
CA VAL A 485 19.62 11.09 -16.35
C VAL A 485 18.27 10.40 -16.13
N LEU A 486 18.18 9.56 -15.11
CA LEU A 486 17.00 8.78 -14.76
C LEU A 486 16.54 9.12 -13.35
N ASN A 487 15.34 9.68 -13.25
CA ASN A 487 14.80 10.27 -12.02
C ASN A 487 13.58 9.50 -11.47
N ALA A 488 13.35 8.25 -11.89
CA ALA A 488 12.22 7.39 -11.51
C ALA A 488 10.83 7.99 -11.77
N LYS A 489 10.68 8.79 -12.85
CA LYS A 489 9.40 9.44 -13.21
C LYS A 489 8.67 8.76 -14.36
N ASN A 490 9.39 8.23 -15.34
CA ASN A 490 8.79 7.58 -16.50
C ASN A 490 9.47 6.24 -16.76
N HIS A 491 8.88 5.18 -16.22
CA HIS A 491 9.48 3.85 -16.21
C HIS A 491 9.74 3.29 -17.62
N GLU A 492 8.83 3.51 -18.58
CA GLU A 492 9.00 3.04 -19.96
C GLU A 492 10.19 3.73 -20.65
N ARG A 493 10.26 5.07 -20.57
CA ARG A 493 11.37 5.83 -21.15
C ARG A 493 12.69 5.50 -20.46
N GLU A 494 12.68 5.33 -19.15
CA GLU A 494 13.87 4.98 -18.39
C GLU A 494 14.38 3.58 -18.73
N ALA A 495 13.48 2.61 -18.94
CA ALA A 495 13.84 1.27 -19.39
C ALA A 495 14.51 1.31 -20.77
N LEU A 496 14.04 2.15 -21.69
CA LEU A 496 14.67 2.34 -23.00
C LEU A 496 16.10 2.88 -22.89
N ILE A 497 16.33 3.83 -21.99
CA ILE A 497 17.67 4.40 -21.75
C ILE A 497 18.59 3.34 -21.11
N ILE A 498 18.09 2.62 -20.10
CA ILE A 498 18.86 1.60 -19.37
C ILE A 498 19.24 0.42 -20.26
N ALA A 499 18.35 0.00 -21.17
CA ALA A 499 18.64 -1.06 -22.12
C ALA A 499 19.84 -0.74 -23.03
N GLU A 500 20.12 0.54 -23.26
CA GLU A 500 21.28 1.03 -24.03
C GLU A 500 22.46 1.46 -23.15
N ALA A 501 22.34 1.43 -21.82
CA ALA A 501 23.38 1.89 -20.90
C ALA A 501 24.70 1.10 -21.00
N GLY A 502 24.65 -0.13 -21.52
CA GLY A 502 25.82 -0.98 -21.76
C GLY A 502 26.51 -0.75 -23.10
N ALA A 503 26.02 0.16 -23.94
CA ALA A 503 26.63 0.51 -25.22
C ALA A 503 27.93 1.33 -25.04
N LYS A 504 28.86 1.19 -25.97
CA LYS A 504 30.15 1.89 -25.93
C LYS A 504 29.98 3.41 -25.78
N GLY A 505 30.70 3.98 -24.82
CA GLY A 505 30.66 5.41 -24.52
C GLY A 505 29.36 5.90 -23.88
N SER A 506 28.44 5.02 -23.50
CA SER A 506 27.24 5.42 -22.76
C SER A 506 27.59 5.83 -21.33
N VAL A 507 27.02 6.94 -20.87
CA VAL A 507 27.08 7.38 -19.47
C VAL A 507 25.65 7.61 -18.99
N THR A 508 25.26 6.90 -17.95
CA THR A 508 23.90 6.95 -17.41
C THR A 508 23.94 7.29 -15.93
N ILE A 509 23.22 8.31 -15.52
CA ILE A 509 23.05 8.70 -14.10
C ILE A 509 21.68 8.21 -13.64
N ALA A 510 21.64 7.40 -12.60
CA ALA A 510 20.43 6.86 -12.01
C ALA A 510 20.26 7.38 -10.58
N THR A 511 19.12 8.00 -10.29
CA THR A 511 18.70 8.30 -8.92
C THR A 511 18.17 7.05 -8.24
N ASN A 512 18.69 6.72 -7.07
CA ASN A 512 18.41 5.52 -6.29
C ASN A 512 18.48 4.25 -7.14
N MET A 513 17.32 3.65 -7.38
CA MET A 513 17.16 2.44 -8.20
C MET A 513 16.40 2.70 -9.50
N ALA A 514 16.46 3.92 -10.06
CA ALA A 514 15.89 4.19 -11.37
C ALA A 514 16.43 3.20 -12.41
N GLY A 515 15.56 2.71 -13.30
CA GLY A 515 15.93 1.63 -14.21
C GLY A 515 15.87 0.21 -13.63
N ARG A 516 15.23 0.01 -12.47
CA ARG A 516 15.03 -1.32 -11.90
C ARG A 516 14.26 -2.25 -12.84
N GLY A 517 14.53 -3.55 -12.71
CA GLY A 517 13.88 -4.58 -13.52
C GLY A 517 14.33 -4.65 -14.97
N THR A 518 15.11 -3.68 -15.47
CA THR A 518 15.69 -3.72 -16.82
C THR A 518 17.15 -4.16 -16.77
N ASP A 519 17.50 -5.09 -17.66
CA ASP A 519 18.84 -5.64 -17.74
C ASP A 519 19.77 -4.81 -18.64
N ILE A 520 20.98 -4.53 -18.15
CA ILE A 520 22.01 -3.80 -18.90
C ILE A 520 22.89 -4.83 -19.61
N LYS A 521 22.64 -5.06 -20.91
CA LYS A 521 23.47 -5.92 -21.76
C LYS A 521 24.67 -5.12 -22.26
N LEU A 522 25.89 -5.68 -22.18
CA LEU A 522 27.06 -5.07 -22.79
C LEU A 522 26.84 -4.97 -24.31
N GLY A 523 27.18 -3.83 -24.91
CA GLY A 523 26.89 -3.54 -26.32
C GLY A 523 25.50 -2.96 -26.61
N GLY A 524 24.61 -2.86 -25.62
CA GLY A 524 23.21 -2.40 -25.76
C GLY A 524 22.21 -3.53 -26.01
N SER A 525 20.92 -3.23 -26.20
CA SER A 525 19.88 -4.26 -26.39
C SER A 525 19.50 -4.42 -27.86
N PRO A 526 19.83 -5.56 -28.50
CA PRO A 526 19.44 -5.82 -29.89
C PRO A 526 17.91 -5.88 -30.04
N GLU A 527 17.20 -6.39 -29.03
CA GLU A 527 15.74 -6.50 -29.03
C GLU A 527 15.07 -5.12 -29.07
N MET A 528 15.54 -4.18 -28.24
CA MET A 528 15.01 -2.82 -28.22
C MET A 528 15.34 -2.05 -29.50
N ARG A 529 16.57 -2.21 -30.04
CA ARG A 529 16.95 -1.63 -31.33
C ARG A 529 16.09 -2.16 -32.48
N ALA A 530 15.80 -3.46 -32.48
CA ALA A 530 14.91 -4.09 -33.45
C ALA A 530 13.49 -3.52 -33.34
N LYS A 531 12.89 -3.53 -32.15
CA LYS A 531 11.55 -2.94 -31.89
C LYS A 531 11.46 -1.49 -32.37
N LYS A 532 12.48 -0.67 -32.07
CA LYS A 532 12.52 0.73 -32.49
C LYS A 532 12.55 0.91 -34.01
N ARG A 533 13.19 0.00 -34.75
CA ARG A 533 13.24 0.03 -36.22
C ARG A 533 11.98 -0.52 -36.86
N THR A 534 11.33 -1.48 -36.22
CA THR A 534 10.16 -2.18 -36.77
C THR A 534 8.84 -1.49 -36.41
N GLY A 535 8.82 -0.67 -35.36
CA GLY A 535 7.62 0.03 -34.87
C GLY A 535 6.80 -0.82 -33.89
N THR A 536 5.61 -0.32 -33.52
CA THR A 536 4.75 -0.88 -32.46
C THR A 536 3.98 -2.14 -32.84
N ASN A 537 3.82 -2.46 -34.13
CA ASN A 537 3.14 -3.68 -34.56
C ASN A 537 3.70 -4.23 -35.88
N PRO A 538 4.94 -4.74 -35.88
CA PRO A 538 5.57 -5.20 -37.10
C PRO A 538 5.06 -6.56 -37.54
N ASN A 539 5.14 -6.82 -38.85
CA ASN A 539 5.00 -8.18 -39.36
C ASN A 539 6.04 -9.09 -38.65
N PRO A 540 5.65 -10.23 -38.04
CA PRO A 540 6.56 -11.13 -37.33
C PRO A 540 7.82 -11.50 -38.12
N ASP A 541 7.66 -11.87 -39.40
CA ASP A 541 8.79 -12.26 -40.26
C ASP A 541 9.78 -11.11 -40.49
N TYR A 542 9.27 -9.88 -40.55
CA TYR A 542 10.10 -8.68 -40.68
C TYR A 542 10.84 -8.35 -39.37
N TYR A 543 10.15 -8.51 -38.24
CA TYR A 543 10.76 -8.30 -36.93
C TYR A 543 11.92 -9.28 -36.69
N GLU A 544 11.72 -10.58 -36.96
CA GLU A 544 12.76 -11.59 -36.80
C GLU A 544 13.98 -11.31 -37.67
N LYS A 545 13.76 -10.88 -38.92
CA LYS A 545 14.85 -10.51 -39.81
C LYS A 545 15.67 -9.33 -39.28
N VAL A 546 14.98 -8.26 -38.84
CA VAL A 546 15.66 -7.08 -38.28
C VAL A 546 16.37 -7.43 -36.96
N LEU A 547 15.77 -8.28 -36.14
CA LEU A 547 16.36 -8.75 -34.90
C LEU A 547 17.67 -9.51 -35.16
N ALA A 548 17.69 -10.41 -36.14
CA ALA A 548 18.92 -11.12 -36.54
C ALA A 548 20.03 -10.17 -37.03
N GLU A 549 19.67 -9.14 -37.80
CA GLU A 549 20.63 -8.10 -38.23
C GLU A 549 21.20 -7.29 -37.05
N GLU A 550 20.36 -6.96 -36.06
CA GLU A 550 20.81 -6.25 -34.86
C GLU A 550 21.65 -7.11 -33.93
N TYR A 551 21.34 -8.40 -33.78
CA TYR A 551 22.18 -9.33 -33.03
C TYR A 551 23.59 -9.46 -33.64
N ALA A 552 23.71 -9.51 -34.95
CA ALA A 552 25.01 -9.58 -35.61
C ALA A 552 25.88 -8.34 -35.32
N LYS A 553 25.28 -7.14 -35.29
CA LYS A 553 25.98 -5.90 -34.89
C LYS A 553 26.30 -5.89 -33.41
N TRP A 554 25.32 -6.24 -32.58
CA TRP A 554 25.47 -6.32 -31.14
C TRP A 554 26.63 -7.23 -30.73
N GLN A 555 26.86 -8.34 -31.42
CA GLN A 555 27.96 -9.24 -31.08
C GLN A 555 29.35 -8.58 -31.24
N SER A 556 29.52 -7.70 -32.22
CA SER A 556 30.72 -6.88 -32.36
C SER A 556 30.83 -5.85 -31.23
N ASP A 557 29.74 -5.12 -30.96
CA ASP A 557 29.69 -4.10 -29.89
C ASP A 557 29.95 -4.72 -28.50
N TYR A 558 29.37 -5.90 -28.25
CA TYR A 558 29.51 -6.69 -27.03
C TYR A 558 30.97 -7.06 -26.78
N ASN A 559 31.65 -7.62 -27.79
CA ASN A 559 33.06 -8.00 -27.67
C ASN A 559 33.96 -6.78 -27.43
N GLU A 560 33.71 -5.66 -28.12
CA GLU A 560 34.47 -4.44 -27.91
C GLU A 560 34.30 -3.90 -26.48
N VAL A 561 33.06 -3.81 -25.98
CA VAL A 561 32.79 -3.36 -24.59
C VAL A 561 33.42 -4.30 -23.56
N LYS A 562 33.45 -5.61 -23.84
CA LYS A 562 34.08 -6.63 -22.99
C LYS A 562 35.59 -6.39 -22.87
N GLU A 563 36.27 -6.09 -23.99
CA GLU A 563 37.70 -5.76 -24.02
C GLU A 563 38.01 -4.43 -23.30
N LEU A 564 37.09 -3.47 -23.32
CA LEU A 564 37.18 -2.20 -22.58
C LEU A 564 36.99 -2.38 -21.05
N GLY A 565 36.77 -3.60 -20.57
CA GLY A 565 36.61 -3.92 -19.15
C GLY A 565 35.17 -4.01 -18.68
N GLY A 566 34.20 -4.03 -19.59
CA GLY A 566 32.77 -4.16 -19.30
C GLY A 566 32.15 -2.92 -18.65
N LEU A 567 30.96 -3.08 -18.07
CA LEU A 567 30.23 -1.99 -17.42
C LEU A 567 30.94 -1.51 -16.16
N TYR A 568 31.16 -0.20 -16.05
CA TYR A 568 31.69 0.43 -14.85
C TYR A 568 30.58 1.06 -14.03
N VAL A 569 30.37 0.57 -12.81
CA VAL A 569 29.39 1.11 -11.87
C VAL A 569 30.08 2.02 -10.85
N ILE A 570 29.58 3.24 -10.71
CA ILE A 570 30.09 4.24 -9.76
C ILE A 570 28.96 4.61 -8.79
N GLY A 571 29.17 4.36 -7.50
CA GLY A 571 28.31 4.88 -6.44
C GLY A 571 28.81 6.24 -5.97
N THR A 572 27.92 7.22 -5.84
CA THR A 572 28.30 8.58 -5.40
C THR A 572 28.18 8.77 -3.90
N GLU A 573 27.64 7.77 -3.21
CA GLU A 573 27.31 7.72 -1.79
C GLU A 573 27.00 6.28 -1.39
N ARG A 574 27.01 6.03 -0.07
CA ARG A 574 26.50 4.79 0.52
C ARG A 574 25.02 4.96 0.85
N HIS A 575 24.20 3.98 0.50
CA HIS A 575 22.81 3.96 0.93
C HIS A 575 22.70 3.57 2.40
N GLU A 576 21.52 3.77 2.99
CA GLU A 576 21.19 3.35 4.36
C GLU A 576 21.40 1.86 4.58
N SER A 577 21.20 1.06 3.53
CA SER A 577 21.39 -0.39 3.55
C SER A 577 22.48 -0.83 2.57
N ARG A 578 23.30 -1.78 3.03
CA ARG A 578 24.36 -2.41 2.21
C ARG A 578 23.76 -3.20 1.05
N ARG A 579 22.53 -3.69 1.21
CA ARG A 579 21.77 -4.42 0.20
C ARG A 579 21.63 -3.61 -1.09
N ILE A 580 21.20 -2.36 -0.96
CA ILE A 580 20.97 -1.43 -2.07
C ILE A 580 22.29 -1.14 -2.81
N ASP A 581 23.38 -0.92 -2.07
CA ASP A 581 24.70 -0.75 -2.66
C ASP A 581 25.13 -1.97 -3.48
N ASN A 582 24.88 -3.18 -2.98
CA ASN A 582 25.20 -4.42 -3.67
C ASN A 582 24.31 -4.64 -4.91
N GLN A 583 23.06 -4.18 -4.89
CA GLN A 583 22.21 -4.18 -6.08
C GLN A 583 22.75 -3.26 -7.17
N LEU A 584 23.23 -2.06 -6.79
CA LEU A 584 23.89 -1.15 -7.73
C LEU A 584 25.13 -1.82 -8.34
N ARG A 585 26.02 -2.41 -7.52
CA ARG A 585 27.18 -3.18 -8.01
C ARG A 585 26.76 -4.32 -8.94
N GLY A 586 25.68 -5.02 -8.59
CA GLY A 586 25.08 -6.13 -9.34
C GLY A 586 24.55 -5.76 -10.74
N ARG A 587 24.51 -4.47 -11.09
CA ARG A 587 24.26 -4.02 -12.45
C ARG A 587 25.42 -4.37 -13.40
N SER A 588 26.63 -4.58 -12.88
CA SER A 588 27.83 -4.96 -13.64
C SER A 588 28.26 -6.41 -13.40
N GLY A 589 28.97 -6.98 -14.38
CA GLY A 589 29.59 -8.30 -14.34
C GLY A 589 28.61 -9.48 -14.30
N ARG A 590 27.56 -9.41 -15.11
CA ARG A 590 26.48 -10.40 -15.20
C ARG A 590 26.89 -11.55 -16.11
N GLN A 591 26.40 -12.78 -15.85
CA GLN A 591 26.75 -13.98 -16.64
C GLN A 591 28.27 -14.13 -16.87
N GLY A 592 29.08 -13.81 -15.85
CA GLY A 592 30.54 -13.88 -15.92
C GLY A 592 31.22 -12.81 -16.78
N ASP A 593 30.50 -11.77 -17.20
CA ASP A 593 31.10 -10.64 -17.89
C ASP A 593 32.12 -9.89 -17.00
N PRO A 594 33.16 -9.29 -17.60
CA PRO A 594 34.03 -8.38 -16.89
C PRO A 594 33.23 -7.14 -16.46
N GLY A 595 33.72 -6.49 -15.42
CA GLY A 595 33.08 -5.29 -14.91
C GLY A 595 33.88 -4.68 -13.78
N ARG A 596 33.57 -3.42 -13.46
CA ARG A 596 34.17 -2.69 -12.34
C ARG A 596 33.08 -2.07 -11.50
N SER A 597 33.30 -1.98 -10.18
CA SER A 597 32.50 -1.14 -9.32
C SER A 597 33.37 -0.34 -8.35
N LYS A 598 32.99 0.91 -8.08
CA LYS A 598 33.70 1.80 -7.15
C LYS A 598 32.75 2.79 -6.50
N PHE A 599 32.99 3.14 -5.24
CA PHE A 599 32.20 4.16 -4.52
C PHE A 599 33.08 5.36 -4.19
N PHE A 600 32.55 6.56 -4.41
CA PHE A 600 33.15 7.84 -4.04
C PHE A 600 32.32 8.45 -2.93
N LEU A 601 32.92 8.66 -1.76
CA LEU A 601 32.23 9.11 -0.55
C LEU A 601 32.85 10.40 -0.02
N SER A 602 32.09 11.11 0.80
CA SER A 602 32.54 12.28 1.55
C SER A 602 32.17 12.15 3.02
N LEU A 603 32.95 12.79 3.90
CA LEU A 603 32.55 12.96 5.30
C LEU A 603 31.32 13.86 5.48
N ASP A 604 30.97 14.64 4.45
CA ASP A 604 29.77 15.48 4.41
C ASP A 604 28.51 14.72 3.94
N ASP A 605 28.65 13.46 3.49
CA ASP A 605 27.51 12.64 3.06
C ASP A 605 26.55 12.37 4.23
N ASP A 606 25.25 12.20 3.94
CA ASP A 606 24.21 12.07 4.97
C ASP A 606 24.45 10.91 5.93
N LEU A 607 24.87 9.74 5.41
CA LEU A 607 25.20 8.59 6.25
C LEU A 607 26.37 8.89 7.21
N MET A 608 27.38 9.65 6.75
CA MET A 608 28.54 9.99 7.57
C MET A 608 28.16 11.04 8.63
N ARG A 609 27.35 12.04 8.25
CA ARG A 609 26.85 13.08 9.16
C ARG A 609 26.05 12.48 10.32
N LEU A 610 25.17 11.52 10.04
CA LEU A 610 24.30 10.89 11.05
C LEU A 610 25.07 10.00 12.05
N PHE A 611 26.25 9.49 11.71
CA PHE A 611 26.98 8.49 12.52
C PHE A 611 28.39 8.92 12.98
N GLY A 612 28.57 10.22 13.24
CA GLY A 612 29.77 10.75 13.90
C GLY A 612 30.81 11.34 12.95
N GLY A 613 30.38 11.78 11.76
CA GLY A 613 31.21 12.45 10.75
C GLY A 613 31.99 13.64 11.31
N GLU A 614 31.44 14.43 12.23
CA GLU A 614 32.15 15.57 12.82
C GLU A 614 33.37 15.16 13.67
N ASN A 615 33.23 14.10 14.49
CA ASN A 615 34.35 13.59 15.28
C ASN A 615 35.44 13.01 14.38
N LEU A 616 35.04 12.28 13.33
CA LEU A 616 35.98 11.72 12.35
C LEU A 616 36.66 12.83 11.54
N LYS A 617 35.91 13.84 11.09
CA LYS A 617 36.39 15.02 10.36
C LYS A 617 37.36 15.84 11.21
N ASN A 618 37.09 16.00 12.50
CA ASN A 618 37.97 16.67 13.46
C ASN A 618 39.26 15.90 13.75
N VAL A 619 39.22 14.57 13.77
CA VAL A 619 40.42 13.74 13.90
C VAL A 619 41.25 13.75 12.61
N MET A 620 40.60 13.66 11.46
CA MET A 620 41.28 13.61 10.15
C MET A 620 41.87 14.96 9.74
N SER A 621 41.20 16.08 10.05
CA SER A 621 41.77 17.41 9.85
C SER A 621 43.02 17.65 10.72
N LYS A 622 43.04 17.14 11.96
CA LYS A 622 44.21 17.18 12.85
C LYS A 622 45.38 16.30 12.39
N ILE A 623 45.11 15.23 11.62
CA ILE A 623 46.14 14.36 11.04
C ILE A 623 46.83 15.01 9.82
N GLY A 624 46.36 16.18 9.37
CA GLY A 624 47.04 16.99 8.34
C GLY A 624 46.61 16.68 6.90
N MET A 625 45.42 16.10 6.73
CA MET A 625 44.87 15.77 5.41
C MET A 625 44.51 17.02 4.62
N ARG A 626 44.90 17.09 3.35
CA ARG A 626 44.64 18.24 2.47
C ARG A 626 43.37 18.02 1.65
N ALA A 627 42.71 19.12 1.29
CA ALA A 627 41.59 19.09 0.33
C ALA A 627 42.05 18.45 -0.99
N GLY A 628 41.25 17.54 -1.54
CA GLY A 628 41.53 16.79 -2.76
C GLY A 628 42.30 15.46 -2.61
N GLU A 629 42.87 15.14 -1.43
CA GLU A 629 43.55 13.85 -1.22
C GLU A 629 42.57 12.73 -0.85
N PRO A 630 42.52 11.60 -1.61
CA PRO A 630 41.64 10.49 -1.29
C PRO A 630 42.16 9.67 -0.10
N ILE A 631 41.26 9.22 0.75
CA ILE A 631 41.56 8.19 1.76
C ILE A 631 41.13 6.83 1.25
N GLU A 632 42.09 5.93 1.13
CA GLU A 632 41.86 4.50 0.92
C GLU A 632 42.41 3.75 2.13
N HIS A 633 41.54 3.37 3.08
CA HIS A 633 41.98 2.52 4.19
C HIS A 633 40.90 1.51 4.63
N PRO A 634 41.23 0.21 4.74
CA PRO A 634 40.26 -0.85 5.06
C PRO A 634 39.45 -0.65 6.36
N TRP A 635 40.00 0.08 7.33
CA TRP A 635 39.29 0.39 8.59
C TRP A 635 38.06 1.28 8.41
N ILE A 636 38.04 2.20 7.43
CA ILE A 636 36.92 3.12 7.24
C ILE A 636 35.73 2.36 6.67
N ASN A 637 35.98 1.44 5.74
CA ASN A 637 34.95 0.53 5.23
C ASN A 637 34.26 -0.23 6.36
N LYS A 638 35.00 -0.72 7.36
CA LYS A 638 34.41 -1.37 8.55
C LYS A 638 33.58 -0.42 9.40
N SER A 639 33.99 0.85 9.53
CA SER A 639 33.22 1.85 10.28
C SER A 639 31.93 2.24 9.55
N ILE A 640 31.97 2.39 8.24
CA ILE A 640 30.80 2.62 7.37
C ILE A 640 29.84 1.43 7.44
N GLU A 641 30.36 0.20 7.34
CA GLU A 641 29.57 -1.02 7.46
C GLU A 641 28.85 -1.11 8.81
N LYS A 642 29.51 -0.72 9.91
CA LYS A 642 28.87 -0.61 11.23
C LYS A 642 27.79 0.46 11.29
N ALA A 643 28.00 1.60 10.63
CA ALA A 643 26.99 2.65 10.54
C ALA A 643 25.75 2.17 9.78
N GLN A 644 25.93 1.56 8.60
CA GLN A 644 24.83 0.94 7.83
C GLN A 644 24.08 -0.11 8.66
N THR A 645 24.80 -1.04 9.32
CA THR A 645 24.18 -2.06 10.18
C THR A 645 23.35 -1.43 11.32
N LYS A 646 23.78 -0.29 11.87
CA LYS A 646 23.04 0.42 12.92
C LYS A 646 21.77 1.08 12.38
N VAL A 647 21.81 1.64 11.15
CA VAL A 647 20.62 2.16 10.46
C VAL A 647 19.65 1.03 10.16
N GLU A 648 20.14 -0.09 9.61
CA GLU A 648 19.33 -1.27 9.28
C GLU A 648 18.62 -1.82 10.52
N ASN A 649 19.33 -1.99 11.65
CA ASN A 649 18.72 -2.42 12.91
C ASN A 649 17.66 -1.44 13.42
N ARG A 650 17.91 -0.12 13.34
CA ARG A 650 16.92 0.88 13.71
C ARG A 650 15.66 0.79 12.83
N ASN A 651 15.83 0.64 11.52
CA ASN A 651 14.73 0.50 10.58
C ASN A 651 13.96 -0.81 10.81
N PHE A 652 14.66 -1.89 11.13
CA PHE A 652 14.07 -3.16 11.54
C PHE A 652 13.21 -3.00 12.80
N ASP A 653 13.71 -2.31 13.83
CA ASP A 653 12.96 -2.08 15.07
C ASP A 653 11.69 -1.25 14.82
N ILE A 654 11.76 -0.22 13.96
CA ILE A 654 10.59 0.57 13.56
C ILE A 654 9.54 -0.31 12.87
N ARG A 655 9.95 -1.13 11.89
CA ARG A 655 9.03 -2.03 11.18
C ARG A 655 8.43 -3.08 12.10
N LYS A 656 9.25 -3.64 12.99
CA LYS A 656 8.81 -4.63 13.98
C LYS A 656 7.74 -4.03 14.89
N HIS A 657 7.96 -2.82 15.41
CA HIS A 657 6.94 -2.15 16.24
C HIS A 657 5.67 -1.86 15.45
N LEU A 658 5.76 -1.34 14.22
CA LEU A 658 4.58 -1.11 13.38
C LEU A 658 3.77 -2.40 13.16
N LEU A 659 4.46 -3.53 12.93
CA LEU A 659 3.82 -4.83 12.78
C LEU A 659 3.16 -5.31 14.08
N GLU A 660 3.82 -5.17 15.24
CA GLU A 660 3.27 -5.59 16.53
C GLU A 660 1.92 -4.92 16.84
N TYR A 661 1.77 -3.62 16.53
CA TYR A 661 0.50 -2.91 16.68
C TYR A 661 -0.52 -3.30 15.60
N ASP A 662 -0.09 -3.44 14.33
CA ASP A 662 -1.01 -3.87 13.27
C ASP A 662 -1.46 -5.32 13.44
N ASP A 663 -0.70 -6.21 14.09
CA ASP A 663 -1.11 -7.58 14.38
C ASP A 663 -2.35 -7.65 15.28
N VAL A 664 -2.45 -6.74 16.27
CA VAL A 664 -3.65 -6.61 17.12
C VAL A 664 -4.84 -6.15 16.27
N LEU A 665 -4.65 -5.11 15.46
CA LEU A 665 -5.66 -4.62 14.52
C LEU A 665 -6.06 -5.68 13.50
N ASN A 666 -5.12 -6.51 13.06
CA ASN A 666 -5.35 -7.51 12.03
C ASN A 666 -6.18 -8.69 12.54
N GLU A 667 -6.01 -9.09 13.81
CA GLU A 667 -6.87 -10.09 14.45
C GLU A 667 -8.33 -9.61 14.47
N GLN A 668 -8.56 -8.36 14.90
CA GLN A 668 -9.89 -7.74 14.92
C GLN A 668 -10.46 -7.56 13.51
N ARG A 669 -9.65 -7.08 12.56
CA ARG A 669 -10.01 -6.88 11.15
C ARG A 669 -10.41 -8.19 10.48
N SER A 670 -9.64 -9.26 10.70
CA SER A 670 -9.92 -10.57 10.13
C SER A 670 -11.27 -11.08 10.59
N PHE A 671 -11.58 -10.93 11.88
CA PHE A 671 -12.90 -11.26 12.42
C PHE A 671 -14.02 -10.42 11.79
N ILE A 672 -13.85 -9.11 11.68
CA ILE A 672 -14.86 -8.22 11.05
C ILE A 672 -15.10 -8.58 9.58
N TYR A 673 -14.03 -8.85 8.82
CA TYR A 673 -14.16 -9.22 7.42
C TYR A 673 -14.79 -10.61 7.24
N GLU A 674 -14.48 -11.56 8.12
CA GLU A 674 -15.16 -12.86 8.16
C GLU A 674 -16.66 -12.70 8.45
N GLN A 675 -17.03 -11.90 9.46
CA GLN A 675 -18.44 -11.61 9.76
C GLN A 675 -19.13 -10.92 8.59
N ARG A 676 -18.47 -9.94 7.96
CA ARG A 676 -19.00 -9.24 6.79
C ARG A 676 -19.25 -10.20 5.62
N ASN A 677 -18.31 -11.11 5.34
CA ASN A 677 -18.45 -12.12 4.30
C ASN A 677 -19.57 -13.12 4.61
N ALA A 678 -19.69 -13.54 5.87
CA ALA A 678 -20.78 -14.39 6.32
C ALA A 678 -22.13 -13.70 6.10
N ILE A 679 -22.27 -12.42 6.46
CA ILE A 679 -23.50 -11.63 6.26
C ILE A 679 -23.84 -11.44 4.78
N LEU A 680 -22.82 -11.23 3.95
CA LEU A 680 -23.00 -11.12 2.50
C LEU A 680 -23.49 -12.42 1.87
N ALA A 681 -23.07 -13.58 2.38
CA ALA A 681 -23.43 -14.91 1.88
C ALA A 681 -24.73 -15.48 2.48
N ASP A 682 -25.15 -15.00 3.65
CA ASP A 682 -26.30 -15.53 4.40
C ASP A 682 -27.64 -15.22 3.70
N GLU A 683 -28.41 -16.26 3.42
CA GLU A 683 -29.74 -16.18 2.82
C GLU A 683 -30.86 -15.95 3.85
N ASN A 684 -30.58 -16.07 5.15
CA ASN A 684 -31.57 -15.99 6.23
C ASN A 684 -31.04 -15.27 7.49
N LEU A 685 -30.72 -13.98 7.35
CA LEU A 685 -30.14 -13.18 8.45
C LEU A 685 -31.07 -12.94 9.64
N ILE A 686 -32.37 -13.19 9.50
CA ILE A 686 -33.34 -12.98 10.59
C ILE A 686 -33.05 -13.89 11.80
N GLU A 687 -32.49 -15.09 11.58
CA GLU A 687 -32.10 -16.01 12.64
C GLU A 687 -31.03 -15.41 13.56
N ARG A 688 -30.11 -14.61 13.00
CA ARG A 688 -29.10 -13.88 13.79
C ARG A 688 -29.75 -12.84 14.71
N ILE A 689 -30.85 -12.24 14.27
CA ILE A 689 -31.61 -11.28 15.07
C ILE A 689 -32.35 -11.99 16.21
N TYR A 690 -32.96 -13.15 15.94
CA TYR A 690 -33.59 -13.96 16.99
C TYR A 690 -32.59 -14.35 18.09
N ALA A 691 -31.44 -14.90 17.70
CA ALA A 691 -30.39 -15.26 18.67
C ALA A 691 -29.90 -14.03 19.46
N THR A 692 -29.76 -12.87 18.81
CA THR A 692 -29.36 -11.63 19.48
C THR A 692 -30.40 -11.14 20.48
N LEU A 693 -31.69 -11.21 20.14
CA LEU A 693 -32.77 -10.84 21.05
C LEU A 693 -32.83 -11.79 22.25
N GLU A 694 -32.73 -13.10 22.01
CA GLU A 694 -32.71 -14.11 23.06
C GLU A 694 -31.55 -13.90 24.05
N GLU A 695 -30.32 -13.74 23.53
CA GLU A 695 -29.14 -13.46 24.36
C GLU A 695 -29.29 -12.15 25.13
N PHE A 696 -29.69 -11.06 24.46
CA PHE A 696 -29.81 -9.74 25.08
C PHE A 696 -30.87 -9.71 26.20
N ILE A 697 -32.04 -10.29 25.95
CA ILE A 697 -33.15 -10.34 26.91
C ILE A 697 -32.73 -11.18 28.12
N SER A 698 -32.11 -12.36 27.87
CA SER A 698 -31.63 -13.24 28.92
C SER A 698 -30.58 -12.56 29.79
N GLU A 699 -29.57 -11.94 29.18
CA GLU A 699 -28.48 -11.26 29.89
C GLU A 699 -29.01 -10.14 30.81
N LYS A 700 -29.93 -9.30 30.31
CA LYS A 700 -30.46 -8.19 31.12
C LYS A 700 -31.31 -8.67 32.29
N PHE A 701 -32.09 -9.73 32.10
CA PHE A 701 -32.91 -10.29 33.18
C PHE A 701 -32.09 -11.12 34.17
N ASP A 702 -31.04 -11.81 33.73
CA ASP A 702 -30.07 -12.47 34.62
C ASP A 702 -29.26 -11.45 35.43
N GLU A 703 -28.87 -10.34 34.82
CA GLU A 703 -28.21 -9.23 35.49
C GLU A 703 -29.09 -8.62 36.60
N TYR A 704 -30.41 -8.54 36.37
CA TYR A 704 -31.38 -8.13 37.37
C TYR A 704 -31.54 -9.18 38.48
N SER A 705 -31.73 -10.44 38.11
CA SER A 705 -31.94 -11.57 39.03
C SER A 705 -30.77 -11.77 40.00
N SER A 706 -29.54 -11.64 39.48
CA SER A 706 -28.29 -11.78 40.23
C SER A 706 -27.93 -10.56 41.09
N SER A 707 -28.59 -9.42 40.87
CA SER A 707 -28.28 -8.18 41.59
C SER A 707 -28.74 -8.19 43.05
N SER A 708 -28.03 -7.42 43.88
CA SER A 708 -28.36 -7.31 45.29
C SER A 708 -29.70 -6.61 45.49
N LYS A 709 -30.41 -6.89 46.60
CA LYS A 709 -31.69 -6.24 46.93
C LYS A 709 -31.63 -4.71 46.91
N ALA A 710 -30.47 -4.12 47.20
CA ALA A 710 -30.28 -2.68 47.20
C ALA A 710 -30.18 -2.09 45.79
N GLU A 711 -29.68 -2.87 44.82
CA GLU A 711 -29.45 -2.43 43.43
C GLU A 711 -30.60 -2.79 42.49
N LYS A 712 -31.48 -3.74 42.87
CA LYS A 712 -32.61 -4.18 42.03
C LYS A 712 -33.49 -3.05 41.54
N GLU A 713 -33.81 -2.07 42.40
CA GLU A 713 -34.69 -0.97 42.00
C GLU A 713 -34.04 -0.06 40.94
N GLU A 714 -32.73 0.16 41.05
CA GLU A 714 -31.95 0.93 40.07
C GLU A 714 -31.82 0.15 38.75
N LYS A 715 -31.47 -1.13 38.82
CA LYS A 715 -31.37 -2.00 37.62
C LYS A 715 -32.70 -2.15 36.89
N ALA A 716 -33.81 -2.31 37.60
CA ALA A 716 -35.14 -2.38 36.98
C ALA A 716 -35.47 -1.10 36.22
N ARG A 717 -35.12 0.08 36.77
CA ARG A 717 -35.31 1.36 36.07
C ARG A 717 -34.46 1.43 34.81
N LEU A 718 -33.18 1.06 34.89
CA LEU A 718 -32.28 1.06 33.75
C LEU A 718 -32.79 0.13 32.63
N ILE A 719 -33.19 -1.10 32.96
CA ILE A 719 -33.74 -2.06 32.01
C ILE A 719 -35.05 -1.54 31.38
N LYS A 720 -35.94 -0.94 32.17
CA LYS A 720 -37.18 -0.31 31.66
C LYS A 720 -36.87 0.78 30.63
N ASP A 721 -35.92 1.65 30.93
CA ASP A 721 -35.54 2.74 30.02
C ASP A 721 -34.91 2.18 28.73
N ILE A 722 -34.02 1.18 28.85
CA ILE A 722 -33.41 0.50 27.70
C ILE A 722 -34.46 -0.15 26.81
N PHE A 723 -35.43 -0.90 27.38
CA PHE A 723 -36.47 -1.55 26.58
C PHE A 723 -37.40 -0.54 25.90
N ARG A 724 -37.72 0.57 26.58
CA ARG A 724 -38.54 1.64 26.01
C ARG A 724 -37.81 2.33 24.85
N GLU A 725 -36.53 2.65 25.02
CA GLU A 725 -35.75 3.37 24.01
C GLU A 725 -35.40 2.48 22.81
N LYS A 726 -34.88 1.27 23.07
CA LYS A 726 -34.37 0.38 22.03
C LYS A 726 -35.48 -0.43 21.36
N PHE A 727 -36.49 -0.91 22.09
CA PHE A 727 -37.51 -1.80 21.53
C PHE A 727 -38.90 -1.17 21.46
N SER A 728 -39.08 0.07 21.93
CA SER A 728 -40.40 0.70 22.06
C SER A 728 -41.39 -0.16 22.89
N TYR A 729 -40.84 -0.99 23.79
CA TYR A 729 -41.59 -1.90 24.65
C TYR A 729 -41.51 -1.39 26.10
N THR A 730 -42.65 -1.37 26.79
CA THR A 730 -42.72 -0.89 28.18
C THR A 730 -42.83 -2.06 29.13
N LEU A 731 -41.76 -2.32 29.90
CA LEU A 731 -41.77 -3.33 30.96
C LEU A 731 -42.53 -2.82 32.19
N THR A 732 -43.35 -3.67 32.77
CA THR A 732 -44.16 -3.40 33.98
C THR A 732 -43.44 -3.84 35.25
N GLU A 733 -43.90 -3.39 36.42
CA GLU A 733 -43.43 -3.92 37.72
C GLU A 733 -43.74 -5.41 37.89
N GLU A 734 -44.81 -5.91 37.26
CA GLU A 734 -45.21 -7.32 37.33
C GLU A 734 -44.21 -8.22 36.59
N ASP A 735 -43.67 -7.75 35.46
CA ASP A 735 -42.67 -8.47 34.67
C ASP A 735 -41.41 -8.78 35.52
N PHE A 736 -40.90 -7.79 36.25
CA PHE A 736 -39.76 -7.99 37.16
C PHE A 736 -40.11 -8.88 38.36
N ALA A 737 -41.35 -8.80 38.86
CA ALA A 737 -41.82 -9.66 39.94
C ALA A 737 -41.97 -11.12 39.51
N ASN A 738 -42.24 -11.39 38.23
CA ASN A 738 -42.28 -12.74 37.67
C ASN A 738 -40.88 -13.32 37.48
N ILE A 739 -39.91 -12.49 37.09
CA ILE A 739 -38.50 -12.89 36.95
C ILE A 739 -37.86 -13.26 38.29
N ASP A 740 -38.30 -12.64 39.40
CA ASP A 740 -37.83 -13.01 40.75
C ASP A 740 -38.40 -14.35 41.26
N LYS A 741 -39.31 -15.00 40.52
CA LYS A 741 -39.86 -16.32 40.86
C LYS A 741 -38.95 -17.45 40.34
N LYS A 742 -39.13 -18.66 40.90
CA LYS A 742 -38.34 -19.86 40.55
C LYS A 742 -38.37 -20.29 39.07
N ASN A 743 -39.33 -19.79 38.26
CA ASN A 743 -39.50 -20.11 36.83
C ASN A 743 -39.10 -18.93 35.90
N HIS A 744 -38.06 -18.16 36.26
CA HIS A 744 -37.57 -17.03 35.44
C HIS A 744 -37.28 -17.40 33.97
N GLU A 745 -36.83 -18.62 33.67
CA GLU A 745 -36.59 -19.10 32.30
C GLU A 745 -37.87 -19.15 31.44
N GLU A 746 -39.03 -19.49 32.02
CA GLU A 746 -40.31 -19.52 31.27
C GLU A 746 -40.75 -18.10 30.88
N GLU A 747 -40.57 -17.13 31.77
CA GLU A 747 -40.92 -15.73 31.51
C GLU A 747 -40.02 -15.11 30.44
N ILE A 748 -38.70 -15.38 30.49
CA ILE A 748 -37.74 -14.95 29.47
C ILE A 748 -38.15 -15.48 28.09
N ASN A 749 -38.54 -16.76 28.01
CA ASN A 749 -39.01 -17.37 26.76
C ASN A 749 -40.28 -16.71 26.22
N GLU A 750 -41.23 -16.32 27.07
CA GLU A 750 -42.43 -15.59 26.63
C GLU A 750 -42.07 -14.22 26.01
N PHE A 751 -41.13 -13.49 26.59
CA PHE A 751 -40.63 -12.23 26.01
C PHE A 751 -39.97 -12.45 24.65
N VAL A 752 -39.12 -13.47 24.53
CA VAL A 752 -38.46 -13.82 23.26
C VAL A 752 -39.49 -14.22 22.20
N GLU A 753 -40.50 -15.02 22.57
CA GLU A 753 -41.59 -15.40 21.67
C GLU A 753 -42.40 -14.21 21.19
N HIS A 754 -42.65 -13.21 22.06
CA HIS A 754 -43.36 -11.98 21.70
C HIS A 754 -42.66 -11.25 20.55
N PHE A 755 -41.37 -10.94 20.70
CA PHE A 755 -40.61 -10.25 19.66
C PHE A 755 -40.42 -11.13 18.41
N THR A 756 -40.23 -12.43 18.59
CA THR A 756 -40.11 -13.39 17.47
C THR A 756 -41.38 -13.39 16.62
N LYS A 757 -42.55 -13.35 17.25
CA LYS A 757 -43.84 -13.29 16.56
C LYS A 757 -44.00 -11.98 15.78
N GLU A 758 -43.67 -10.85 16.39
CA GLU A 758 -43.73 -9.54 15.73
C GLU A 758 -42.84 -9.51 14.47
N LEU A 759 -41.62 -10.04 14.57
CA LEU A 759 -40.70 -10.14 13.44
C LEU A 759 -41.19 -11.09 12.34
N LYS A 760 -41.86 -12.19 12.69
CA LYS A 760 -42.49 -13.10 11.70
C LYS A 760 -43.64 -12.42 10.97
N GLU A 761 -44.43 -11.60 11.65
CA GLU A 761 -45.49 -10.81 11.02
C GLU A 761 -44.89 -9.79 10.04
N LYS A 762 -43.77 -9.15 10.41
CA LYS A 762 -43.01 -8.26 9.52
C LYS A 762 -42.44 -8.98 8.30
N GLU A 763 -41.89 -10.18 8.47
CA GLU A 763 -41.40 -11.00 7.37
C GLU A 763 -42.53 -11.37 6.39
N ALA A 764 -43.71 -11.72 6.91
CA ALA A 764 -44.87 -12.03 6.08
C ALA A 764 -45.34 -10.81 5.26
N LEU A 765 -45.21 -9.59 5.80
CA LEU A 765 -45.59 -8.35 5.11
C LEU A 765 -44.56 -7.89 4.07
N ALA A 766 -43.27 -7.90 4.40
CA ALA A 766 -42.21 -7.43 3.50
C ALA A 766 -41.80 -8.47 2.43
N GLY A 767 -41.99 -9.75 2.72
CA GLY A 767 -41.44 -10.87 1.96
C GLY A 767 -40.00 -11.18 2.37
N LYS A 768 -39.68 -12.48 2.40
CA LYS A 768 -38.40 -13.00 2.91
C LYS A 768 -37.16 -12.39 2.23
N GLU A 769 -37.15 -12.32 0.90
CA GLU A 769 -35.99 -11.78 0.15
C GLU A 769 -35.75 -10.28 0.42
N ASN A 770 -36.81 -9.48 0.44
CA ASN A 770 -36.72 -8.04 0.69
C ASN A 770 -36.28 -7.75 2.12
N LEU A 771 -36.85 -8.47 3.10
CA LEU A 771 -36.46 -8.33 4.50
C LEU A 771 -35.00 -8.75 4.70
N ASN A 772 -34.58 -9.86 4.11
CA ASN A 772 -33.19 -10.30 4.19
C ASN A 772 -32.22 -9.29 3.54
N MET A 773 -32.59 -8.71 2.40
CA MET A 773 -31.80 -7.65 1.76
C MET A 773 -31.72 -6.38 2.62
N PHE A 774 -32.82 -6.00 3.27
CA PHE A 774 -32.85 -4.88 4.21
C PHE A 774 -31.95 -5.14 5.41
N ILE A 775 -32.09 -6.31 6.07
CA ILE A 775 -31.26 -6.70 7.22
C ILE A 775 -29.78 -6.70 6.82
N ARG A 776 -29.43 -7.28 5.66
CA ARG A 776 -28.06 -7.26 5.14
C ARG A 776 -27.53 -5.84 5.01
N TYR A 777 -28.28 -4.96 4.36
CA TYR A 777 -27.87 -3.56 4.20
C TYR A 777 -27.65 -2.86 5.55
N GLN A 778 -28.54 -3.09 6.53
CA GLN A 778 -28.39 -2.52 7.87
C GLN A 778 -27.15 -3.05 8.58
N TYR A 779 -26.87 -4.36 8.53
CA TYR A 779 -25.66 -4.94 9.09
C TYR A 779 -24.39 -4.34 8.47
N LEU A 780 -24.30 -4.31 7.14
CA LEU A 780 -23.11 -3.80 6.47
C LEU A 780 -22.86 -2.33 6.81
N GLN A 781 -23.91 -1.50 6.80
CA GLN A 781 -23.81 -0.08 7.14
C GLN A 781 -23.40 0.13 8.61
N ALA A 782 -23.97 -0.63 9.54
CA ALA A 782 -23.64 -0.52 10.97
C ALA A 782 -22.20 -0.99 11.25
N ILE A 783 -21.79 -2.13 10.67
CA ILE A 783 -20.42 -2.65 10.77
C ILE A 783 -19.45 -1.61 10.20
N ASP A 784 -19.68 -1.10 9.00
CA ASP A 784 -18.77 -0.14 8.38
C ASP A 784 -18.65 1.13 9.24
N LYS A 785 -19.76 1.70 9.70
CA LYS A 785 -19.71 2.90 10.54
C LYS A 785 -18.96 2.67 11.85
N LYS A 786 -19.34 1.64 12.61
CA LYS A 786 -18.77 1.33 13.92
C LYS A 786 -17.30 0.90 13.82
N TRP A 787 -16.93 0.18 12.76
CA TRP A 787 -15.54 -0.17 12.49
C TRP A 787 -14.67 1.06 12.23
N LEU A 788 -15.18 2.06 11.49
CA LEU A 788 -14.46 3.31 11.29
C LEU A 788 -14.24 4.07 12.60
N ASP A 789 -15.29 4.16 13.44
CA ASP A 789 -15.23 4.76 14.77
C ASP A 789 -14.19 4.03 15.65
N HIS A 790 -14.15 2.70 15.55
CA HIS A 790 -13.16 1.87 16.24
C HIS A 790 -11.72 2.11 15.77
N LEU A 791 -11.49 2.28 14.47
CA LEU A 791 -10.15 2.58 13.95
C LEU A 791 -9.60 3.90 14.50
N GLU A 792 -10.44 4.93 14.62
CA GLU A 792 -10.05 6.22 15.23
C GLU A 792 -9.80 6.12 16.73
N ASN A 793 -10.64 5.36 17.43
CA ASN A 793 -10.45 5.08 18.86
C ASN A 793 -9.11 4.36 19.09
N LEU A 794 -8.76 3.40 18.23
CA LEU A 794 -7.49 2.69 18.32
C LEU A 794 -6.29 3.54 17.94
N GLU A 795 -6.42 4.48 17.00
CA GLU A 795 -5.36 5.44 16.72
C GLU A 795 -5.10 6.35 17.92
N SER A 796 -6.16 6.89 18.53
CA SER A 796 -6.08 7.70 19.76
C SER A 796 -5.50 6.91 20.93
N LEU A 797 -5.93 5.66 21.10
CA LEU A 797 -5.41 4.75 22.14
C LEU A 797 -3.91 4.50 21.96
N ARG A 798 -3.45 4.30 20.72
CA ARG A 798 -2.03 4.09 20.43
C ARG A 798 -1.19 5.27 20.92
N GLU A 799 -1.63 6.51 20.68
CA GLU A 799 -0.93 7.71 21.17
C GLU A 799 -0.95 7.83 22.69
N ALA A 800 -2.09 7.57 23.33
CA ALA A 800 -2.24 7.65 24.78
C ALA A 800 -1.38 6.62 25.52
N VAL A 801 -1.28 5.39 25.00
CA VAL A 801 -0.54 4.30 25.64
C VAL A 801 0.97 4.51 25.59
N TYR A 802 1.49 5.27 24.62
CA TYR A 802 2.90 5.70 24.60
C TYR A 802 3.28 6.52 25.85
N LEU A 803 2.38 7.38 26.34
CA LEU A 803 2.60 8.18 27.56
C LEU A 803 2.63 7.32 28.83
N ARG A 804 2.04 6.12 28.81
CA ARG A 804 2.03 5.19 29.95
C ARG A 804 3.32 4.38 30.08
N SER A 805 4.19 4.40 29.07
CA SER A 805 5.54 3.81 29.14
C SER A 805 6.40 4.40 30.27
N TYR A 806 6.11 5.64 30.70
CA TYR A 806 6.73 6.29 31.85
C TYR A 806 6.44 5.58 33.19
N GLY A 807 5.37 4.77 33.26
CA GLY A 807 4.97 4.00 34.44
C GLY A 807 5.50 2.57 34.51
N GLN A 808 6.54 2.20 33.74
CA GLN A 808 7.14 0.85 33.66
C GLN A 808 6.19 -0.28 33.19
N LYS A 809 5.03 0.04 32.64
CA LYS A 809 4.15 -0.93 31.97
C LYS A 809 4.55 -1.07 30.50
N ASN A 810 4.34 -2.27 29.92
CA ASN A 810 4.56 -2.48 28.49
C ASN A 810 3.40 -1.86 27.68
N PRO A 811 3.66 -0.86 26.82
CA PRO A 811 2.63 -0.19 26.03
C PRO A 811 1.84 -1.15 25.13
N LEU A 812 2.50 -2.11 24.49
CA LEU A 812 1.84 -3.04 23.57
C LEU A 812 0.79 -3.92 24.28
N THR A 813 1.08 -4.34 25.52
CA THR A 813 0.16 -5.17 26.29
C THR A 813 -1.09 -4.40 26.69
N GLU A 814 -0.94 -3.15 27.14
CA GLU A 814 -2.07 -2.30 27.52
C GLU A 814 -2.91 -1.94 26.29
N TYR A 815 -2.26 -1.62 25.16
CA TYR A 815 -2.94 -1.41 23.88
C TYR A 815 -3.76 -2.64 23.46
N LYS A 816 -3.20 -3.85 23.62
CA LYS A 816 -3.90 -5.09 23.31
C LYS A 816 -5.13 -5.28 24.19
N LEU A 817 -5.00 -5.15 25.51
CA LEU A 817 -6.11 -5.35 26.46
C LEU A 817 -7.25 -4.36 26.21
N GLU A 818 -6.96 -3.05 26.27
CA GLU A 818 -7.96 -2.01 26.06
C GLU A 818 -8.54 -2.05 24.65
N GLY A 819 -7.71 -2.36 23.65
CA GLY A 819 -8.15 -2.50 22.27
C GLY A 819 -9.15 -3.64 22.05
N PHE A 820 -9.04 -4.76 22.78
CA PHE A 820 -10.03 -5.85 22.72
C PHE A 820 -11.32 -5.50 23.47
N ASP A 821 -11.24 -4.80 24.60
CA ASP A 821 -12.42 -4.37 25.35
C ASP A 821 -13.30 -3.43 24.52
N ILE A 822 -12.68 -2.44 23.85
CA ILE A 822 -13.38 -1.53 22.92
C ILE A 822 -13.98 -2.32 21.74
N PHE A 823 -13.25 -3.32 21.24
CA PHE A 823 -13.69 -4.15 20.12
C PHE A 823 -14.91 -5.00 20.45
N TYR A 824 -14.94 -5.68 21.60
CA TYR A 824 -16.10 -6.48 22.01
C TYR A 824 -17.32 -5.61 22.26
N SER A 825 -17.14 -4.46 22.93
CA SER A 825 -18.20 -3.47 23.11
C SER A 825 -18.79 -3.01 21.77
N MET A 826 -17.94 -2.74 20.79
CA MET A 826 -18.37 -2.39 19.42
C MET A 826 -19.20 -3.49 18.76
N LEU A 827 -18.82 -4.77 18.92
CA LEU A 827 -19.56 -5.90 18.34
C LEU A 827 -20.97 -6.02 18.95
N ASP A 828 -21.08 -5.91 20.27
CA ASP A 828 -22.35 -5.98 20.97
C ASP A 828 -23.26 -4.80 20.59
N ASP A 829 -22.68 -3.61 20.50
CA ASP A 829 -23.35 -2.41 20.00
C ASP A 829 -23.97 -2.62 18.62
N ILE A 830 -23.21 -3.18 17.66
CA ILE A 830 -23.70 -3.45 16.30
C ILE A 830 -24.89 -4.41 16.35
N ARG A 831 -24.76 -5.52 17.08
CA ARG A 831 -25.81 -6.54 17.18
C ARG A 831 -27.11 -5.97 17.74
N ILE A 832 -27.01 -5.23 18.86
CA ILE A 832 -28.15 -4.65 19.56
C ILE A 832 -28.79 -3.52 18.74
N GLU A 833 -27.99 -2.66 18.10
CA GLU A 833 -28.49 -1.56 17.26
C GLU A 833 -29.37 -2.09 16.12
N ILE A 834 -28.95 -3.17 15.46
CA ILE A 834 -29.68 -3.72 14.32
C ILE A 834 -30.96 -4.42 14.79
N ALA A 835 -30.89 -5.21 15.86
CA ALA A 835 -32.07 -5.86 16.45
C ALA A 835 -33.11 -4.81 16.87
N SER A 836 -32.68 -3.77 17.59
CA SER A 836 -33.50 -2.62 17.97
C SER A 836 -34.13 -1.93 16.76
N ARG A 837 -33.34 -1.66 15.72
CA ARG A 837 -33.81 -0.99 14.52
C ARG A 837 -34.87 -1.82 13.80
N LEU A 838 -34.68 -3.15 13.71
CA LEU A 838 -35.64 -4.04 13.06
C LEU A 838 -36.98 -4.13 13.82
N VAL A 839 -36.93 -4.17 15.15
CA VAL A 839 -38.12 -4.14 16.00
C VAL A 839 -38.85 -2.79 15.90
N ARG A 840 -38.13 -1.68 15.75
CA ARG A 840 -38.76 -0.35 15.62
C ARG A 840 -39.28 -0.03 14.22
N VAL A 841 -38.76 -0.67 13.19
CA VAL A 841 -39.17 -0.44 11.80
C VAL A 841 -40.64 -0.84 11.62
N GLN A 842 -41.44 0.10 11.12
CA GLN A 842 -42.80 -0.12 10.67
C GLN A 842 -42.79 -0.33 9.15
N ILE A 843 -43.32 -1.47 8.70
CA ILE A 843 -43.45 -1.78 7.27
C ILE A 843 -44.76 -1.16 6.78
N SER A 844 -44.65 -0.15 5.92
CA SER A 844 -45.81 0.43 5.24
C SER A 844 -46.09 -0.34 3.95
N THR A 845 -47.36 -0.64 3.70
CA THR A 845 -47.80 -1.26 2.43
C THR A 845 -47.66 -0.29 1.25
N GLU A 846 -47.61 -0.78 0.00
CA GLU A 846 -47.51 0.09 -1.19
C GLU A 846 -48.65 1.12 -1.27
N GLU A 847 -49.85 0.80 -0.80
CA GLU A 847 -51.00 1.71 -0.72
C GLU A 847 -50.77 2.85 0.31
N GLU A 848 -50.20 2.52 1.47
CA GLU A 848 -49.86 3.49 2.52
C GLU A 848 -48.63 4.34 2.17
N ALA A 849 -47.65 3.77 1.46
CA ALA A 849 -46.49 4.50 0.95
C ALA A 849 -46.89 5.50 -0.16
N HIS A 850 -47.84 5.13 -1.03
CA HIS A 850 -48.45 6.03 -2.01
C HIS A 850 -49.28 7.14 -1.34
N ALA A 851 -50.08 6.82 -0.33
CA ALA A 851 -50.84 7.80 0.45
C ALA A 851 -49.91 8.77 1.20
N SER A 852 -48.82 8.28 1.79
CA SER A 852 -47.81 9.08 2.49
C SER A 852 -47.00 9.99 1.55
N ARG A 853 -46.69 9.51 0.33
CA ARG A 853 -46.09 10.33 -0.74
C ARG A 853 -47.05 11.42 -1.24
N GLN A 854 -48.34 11.12 -1.36
CA GLN A 854 -49.36 12.13 -1.67
C GLN A 854 -49.52 13.16 -0.53
N MET A 855 -49.51 12.73 0.73
CA MET A 855 -49.59 13.63 1.89
C MET A 855 -48.35 14.54 2.03
N ARG A 856 -47.15 14.01 1.80
CA ARG A 856 -45.90 14.82 1.76
C ARG A 856 -45.88 15.80 0.57
N SER A 857 -46.49 15.46 -0.56
CA SER A 857 -46.63 16.38 -1.70
C SER A 857 -47.59 17.56 -1.43
N ILE A 858 -48.49 17.42 -0.45
CA ILE A 858 -49.46 18.48 -0.07
C ILE A 858 -48.84 19.47 0.95
N GLN A 859 -47.87 19.05 1.76
CA GLN A 859 -47.12 19.93 2.69
C GLN A 859 -45.83 20.53 2.11
N GLY A 860 -45.31 20.00 1.00
CA GLY A 860 -44.08 20.47 0.35
C GLY A 860 -44.27 21.55 -0.73
N ASN A 861 -45.44 22.16 -0.87
CA ASN A 861 -45.75 23.12 -1.95
C ASN A 861 -45.39 24.58 -1.65
N ALA A 862 -44.46 24.82 -0.70
CA ALA A 862 -43.97 26.16 -0.38
C ALA A 862 -42.45 26.20 -0.26
N GLN A 863 -41.70 25.54 -1.15
CA GLN A 863 -40.31 25.89 -1.52
C GLN A 863 -39.74 24.86 -2.51
N HIS A 864 -40.14 24.94 -3.78
CA HIS A 864 -39.29 24.48 -4.89
C HIS A 864 -39.77 25.18 -6.16
N ASN A 865 -39.30 26.42 -6.34
CA ASN A 865 -39.40 27.08 -7.62
C ASN A 865 -38.13 27.88 -7.91
N SER A 866 -37.00 27.18 -8.00
CA SER A 866 -35.85 27.60 -8.82
C SER A 866 -34.72 26.58 -8.71
N MET A 867 -34.60 25.69 -9.69
CA MET A 867 -33.37 25.43 -10.44
C MET A 867 -33.57 24.17 -11.29
N GLY A 868 -33.72 24.37 -12.60
CA GLY A 868 -33.85 23.27 -13.54
C GLY A 868 -34.34 23.68 -14.91
N SER A 869 -33.74 24.70 -15.53
CA SER A 869 -33.67 24.82 -17.00
C SER A 869 -32.82 26.04 -17.34
N PHE A 870 -31.67 25.85 -17.98
CA PHE A 870 -31.52 26.24 -19.38
C PHE A 870 -30.10 25.92 -19.87
N SER A 871 -30.06 25.11 -20.92
CA SER A 871 -28.96 25.07 -21.88
C SER A 871 -29.44 25.75 -23.18
N GLY A 872 -28.60 26.62 -23.75
CA GLY A 872 -28.61 26.94 -25.19
C GLY A 872 -28.98 28.37 -25.61
N SER A 873 -28.11 28.96 -26.45
CA SER A 873 -28.17 30.25 -27.21
C SER A 873 -27.90 31.53 -26.40
N GLY A 874 -27.01 32.47 -26.75
CA GLY A 874 -26.25 32.79 -27.98
C GLY A 874 -26.50 34.26 -28.36
N GLN A 875 -25.42 35.03 -28.66
CA GLN A 875 -25.31 36.49 -28.96
C GLN A 875 -25.04 37.39 -27.73
N GLY A 876 -24.05 38.29 -27.67
CA GLY A 876 -23.03 38.74 -28.61
C GLY A 876 -22.79 40.24 -28.47
N MET A 877 -21.59 40.68 -28.03
CA MET A 877 -20.98 41.99 -28.33
C MET A 877 -19.52 42.03 -27.79
N GLY A 878 -18.53 42.10 -28.69
CA GLY A 878 -17.12 42.42 -28.37
C GLY A 878 -16.80 43.90 -28.65
N PRO A 879 -15.55 44.33 -28.93
CA PRO A 879 -14.25 43.63 -28.84
C PRO A 879 -13.10 44.47 -28.21
N THR A 880 -11.98 43.85 -27.79
CA THR A 880 -10.60 44.38 -28.00
C THR A 880 -9.52 43.30 -27.83
N ALA A 881 -8.77 43.12 -28.93
CA ALA A 881 -7.45 42.51 -29.19
C ALA A 881 -6.34 42.74 -28.11
N LEU A 882 -5.21 42.02 -27.98
CA LEU A 882 -4.47 40.92 -28.66
C LEU A 882 -3.38 40.48 -27.63
N SER A 883 -3.05 39.21 -27.37
CA SER A 883 -1.96 38.46 -28.02
C SER A 883 -1.68 37.13 -27.29
N SER A 884 -1.01 36.22 -27.99
CA SER A 884 -1.11 34.75 -27.91
C SER A 884 0.20 34.05 -27.49
N ARG A 885 0.06 32.89 -26.82
CA ARG A 885 0.80 31.59 -26.92
C ARG A 885 0.60 30.81 -25.61
N SER A 886 0.39 29.49 -25.51
CA SER A 886 0.01 28.37 -26.39
C SER A 886 -0.27 27.19 -25.42
N ARG A 887 -1.46 26.55 -25.48
CA ARG A 887 -1.87 25.38 -24.67
C ARG A 887 -1.90 24.10 -25.55
N PRO A 888 -1.67 22.90 -24.97
CA PRO A 888 -1.62 21.63 -25.70
C PRO A 888 -3.00 21.13 -26.14
N GLU A 889 -2.97 20.27 -27.16
CA GLU A 889 -4.10 19.72 -27.92
C GLU A 889 -5.02 18.80 -27.11
N ASN A 890 -6.33 18.97 -27.30
CA ASN A 890 -7.37 18.01 -26.89
C ASN A 890 -7.47 16.87 -27.91
N VAL A 891 -7.28 15.64 -27.44
CA VAL A 891 -7.55 14.42 -28.22
C VAL A 891 -9.07 14.24 -28.35
N GLN A 892 -9.56 14.29 -29.60
CA GLN A 892 -10.97 14.12 -29.94
C GLN A 892 -11.27 12.61 -30.08
N VAL A 893 -12.07 12.03 -29.19
CA VAL A 893 -12.49 10.63 -29.26
C VAL A 893 -13.40 10.41 -30.48
N VAL A 894 -12.89 9.71 -31.49
CA VAL A 894 -13.66 9.31 -32.68
C VAL A 894 -14.50 8.07 -32.33
N ARG A 895 -15.83 8.19 -32.33
CA ARG A 895 -16.75 7.06 -32.16
C ARG A 895 -16.85 6.25 -33.46
N THR A 896 -16.71 4.93 -33.37
CA THR A 896 -16.75 3.97 -34.48
C THR A 896 -18.14 3.65 -35.03
N VAL A 897 -19.22 4.22 -34.48
CA VAL A 897 -20.60 3.93 -34.93
C VAL A 897 -21.46 5.21 -35.00
N PRO A 898 -22.23 5.44 -36.09
CA PRO A 898 -23.13 6.59 -36.20
C PRO A 898 -24.23 6.54 -35.14
N LYS A 899 -24.60 7.71 -34.60
CA LYS A 899 -25.70 7.85 -33.63
C LYS A 899 -27.04 7.49 -34.30
N VAL A 900 -27.61 6.34 -33.98
CA VAL A 900 -28.92 5.89 -34.49
C VAL A 900 -30.03 6.81 -33.96
N GLY A 901 -30.77 7.46 -34.85
CA GLY A 901 -31.89 8.32 -34.51
C GLY A 901 -33.13 7.52 -34.08
N ARG A 902 -33.98 8.09 -33.23
CA ARG A 902 -35.20 7.44 -32.71
C ARG A 902 -36.14 6.88 -33.79
N ASN A 903 -36.13 7.46 -35.00
CA ASN A 903 -37.00 7.05 -36.12
C ASN A 903 -36.29 6.17 -37.16
N ASP A 904 -35.00 5.89 -36.99
CA ASP A 904 -34.20 5.07 -37.92
C ASP A 904 -34.51 3.58 -37.73
N PRO A 905 -34.22 2.73 -38.74
CA PRO A 905 -34.31 1.29 -38.61
C PRO A 905 -33.47 0.79 -37.43
N CYS A 906 -34.03 -0.09 -36.61
CA CYS A 906 -33.34 -0.59 -35.43
C CYS A 906 -32.15 -1.49 -35.83
N PRO A 907 -30.94 -1.27 -35.29
CA PRO A 907 -29.73 -2.01 -35.69
C PRO A 907 -29.75 -3.50 -35.32
N CYS A 908 -30.71 -3.96 -34.50
CA CYS A 908 -30.91 -5.39 -34.23
C CYS A 908 -31.56 -6.17 -35.38
N GLY A 909 -31.86 -5.53 -36.52
CA GLY A 909 -32.41 -6.21 -37.71
C GLY A 909 -33.91 -6.51 -37.64
N SER A 910 -34.62 -6.00 -36.64
CA SER A 910 -36.05 -6.30 -36.41
C SER A 910 -37.04 -5.67 -37.41
N GLY A 911 -36.57 -4.84 -38.34
CA GLY A 911 -37.41 -4.11 -39.31
C GLY A 911 -38.27 -2.98 -38.70
N LYS A 912 -38.24 -2.79 -37.37
CA LYS A 912 -38.97 -1.73 -36.66
C LYS A 912 -38.10 -0.49 -36.45
N LYS A 913 -38.71 0.68 -36.26
CA LYS A 913 -37.99 1.92 -35.85
C LYS A 913 -37.37 1.74 -34.46
N TYR A 914 -36.19 2.33 -34.21
CA TYR A 914 -35.44 2.18 -32.96
C TYR A 914 -36.30 2.43 -31.71
N LYS A 915 -37.11 3.50 -31.68
CA LYS A 915 -38.03 3.84 -30.57
C LYS A 915 -39.13 2.80 -30.28
N HIS A 916 -39.34 1.83 -31.17
CA HIS A 916 -40.34 0.77 -31.02
C HIS A 916 -39.70 -0.63 -30.89
N CYS A 917 -38.37 -0.70 -30.75
CA CYS A 917 -37.61 -1.94 -30.56
C CYS A 917 -36.57 -1.78 -29.44
N CYS A 918 -35.26 -1.70 -29.75
CA CYS A 918 -34.21 -1.60 -28.74
C CYS A 918 -34.21 -0.26 -27.97
N GLY A 919 -34.86 0.77 -28.52
CA GLY A 919 -35.13 2.03 -27.81
C GLY A 919 -36.49 2.04 -27.10
N LYS A 920 -37.14 0.88 -26.94
CA LYS A 920 -38.39 0.70 -26.22
C LYS A 920 -38.08 -0.05 -24.91
N ASN A 921 -38.58 0.50 -23.82
CA ASN A 921 -38.39 0.09 -22.41
C ASN A 921 -37.17 0.77 -21.80
N GLY A 922 -37.20 1.22 -20.55
CA GLY A 922 -38.15 1.07 -19.45
C GLY A 922 -37.53 1.80 -18.27
#